data_AF-A0AAN9EZJ3-F1
#
_entry.id   AF-A0AAN9EZJ3-F1
#
_cell.length_a   1.000
_cell.length_b   1.000
_cell.length_c   1.000
_cell.angle_alpha   90.00
_cell.angle_beta   90.00
_cell.angle_gamma   90.00
#
_symmetry.space_group_name_H-M   'P 1'
#
loop_
_entity.id
_entity.type
_entity.pdbx_description
1 polymer ?
#
loop_
_entity_poly.entity_id
_entity_poly.type
_entity_poly.pdbx_seq_one_letter_code
_entity_poly.pdbx_strand_id
1 'polypeptide(L)'
;MLGNGVVGILAESVNKWERRAPLTPSHCARLLHGGTSVSRIIVQPSTKRIHHDALYQEVGAEISEDLSQCGLILGIKQPKLEMILPDRAYAFFSHTHKAQKENMPLLDKILAERASLYDYELIVGDNGKRLLAFGKFAGRAGMIDFLRGLGQRFLSLGYSTPFLSLGSSYMYPSLAAAKAAVISVGEEVATQGLPLGICPLVFVFTGSGNVCSGAQEIFKLLPHTFVDPSRLCDLHKADTDQPRHGSKRIFQVYGCVVTAQDMVEPKNPMKVFDKTDYYAHPEHYNPVFHEKIAPYASVIVNCMYWEKRFPQLLSQKQMQDLVRKGCPLVGIADITCDIGGSIEFVDRTTSIDSPFFRYDPIMDSYHDDMEGNGVVCLAVDILPTEFAKEASQHFGNILSQFVIHLASATDITKLPAHLRKACIAHGGVLTSLYDYIPRMRNSDSEDVSENSANSSSNKRKYNILVSLSGHLFDQFLINEALDIIEAAGGSFHLVNCHVGQSAKAVSFSELEVGADDRAVLDNIIDSLTSLANPTEHDKFVNQDSSKISLKLGKVQENGIEKEPDQKKKAAVLILGAGRVCQPAAEMLSSFGRPSSSQWSKTLSEDDFECETDVEVIVGSLYLKDAEQIVEGIPNVAGIQLDVMDHANLHKYISQVDIVISLLPASCHIIVANACIELKKHLVTASYVDSSMSMLDDKAKEAGITILGEMGLDPGIDHMMAMKMINQAHTRKGKIKSFTSYCGGLPSPEAANNPLAYKFSWNPVGAIRAGRNPATYKYGGETVHIDGDNLYDSATRLRLPDFPAFALECLPNRNSLLYGDLYGIASEASTVFRGTLRYEGFSEIMGTLSRIGLFNNVAHSLLVNEQRPTFREFLFELLKVVSEDPDGPLIGENDIMERILTLGHSKDQRTAMNTAKTIIFLGLLEQTEIPVSCKSAFDVVCFRMEERLSYSNEEKDMVLLHHEVEVEYPEGHIKEKHRATLLEFGKTYDGKTTTAMALTVGVPAAVGALLLLTNKIQTRGVLRPIVPEVYTPALNTIQAYGIKLIEKTE
;
A
#
# COMPACT_ATOMS: atom_id res chain seq x y z
N MET A 1 8.69 29.99 24.90
CA MET A 1 8.36 28.62 25.40
C MET A 1 7.95 27.78 24.20
N LEU A 2 8.18 26.47 24.24
CA LEU A 2 7.84 25.57 23.12
C LEU A 2 6.33 25.27 23.06
N GLY A 3 5.77 24.82 24.18
CA GLY A 3 4.35 24.52 24.34
C GLY A 3 3.82 25.01 25.70
N ASN A 4 2.59 25.52 25.69
CA ASN A 4 1.84 25.97 26.87
C ASN A 4 0.39 25.46 26.88
N GLY A 5 0.08 24.44 26.07
CA GLY A 5 -1.28 23.93 25.83
C GLY A 5 -2.15 24.79 24.91
N VAL A 6 -1.71 25.98 24.48
CA VAL A 6 -2.46 26.88 23.58
C VAL A 6 -1.90 26.82 22.16
N VAL A 7 -2.74 26.41 21.21
CA VAL A 7 -2.37 26.23 19.79
C VAL A 7 -3.00 27.30 18.91
N GLY A 8 -2.17 28.02 18.16
CA GLY A 8 -2.58 29.01 17.16
C GLY A 8 -2.75 28.39 15.76
N ILE A 9 -3.74 28.85 14.99
CA ILE A 9 -3.87 28.58 13.55
C ILE A 9 -3.81 29.92 12.80
N LEU A 10 -2.85 30.06 11.89
CA LEU A 10 -2.61 31.27 11.09
C LEU A 10 -3.69 31.49 10.01
N ALA A 11 -3.87 32.75 9.62
CA ALA A 11 -4.61 33.12 8.40
C ALA A 11 -3.78 32.89 7.12
N GLU A 12 -4.45 32.51 6.02
CA GLU A 12 -3.80 32.11 4.77
C GLU A 12 -3.29 33.33 3.98
N SER A 13 -1.98 33.59 4.07
CA SER A 13 -1.36 34.85 3.64
C SER A 13 -0.79 34.87 2.20
N VAL A 14 -0.43 33.71 1.63
CA VAL A 14 0.45 33.62 0.45
C VAL A 14 -0.20 34.09 -0.86
N ASN A 15 -1.36 33.54 -1.24
CA ASN A 15 -2.07 33.92 -2.46
C ASN A 15 -3.59 33.82 -2.25
N LYS A 16 -4.40 33.83 -3.33
CA LYS A 16 -5.88 33.73 -3.27
C LYS A 16 -6.42 32.29 -3.30
N TRP A 17 -5.62 31.35 -3.81
CA TRP A 17 -5.98 29.95 -3.98
C TRP A 17 -5.62 29.10 -2.76
N GLU A 18 -4.59 29.50 -2.02
CA GLU A 18 -4.26 28.90 -0.72
C GLU A 18 -5.37 29.18 0.29
N ARG A 19 -6.21 28.16 0.50
CA ARG A 19 -7.39 28.15 1.36
C ARG A 19 -7.36 26.98 2.35
N ARG A 20 -6.24 26.23 2.38
CA ARG A 20 -6.07 25.04 3.23
C ARG A 20 -5.67 25.43 4.65
N ALA A 21 -6.24 24.73 5.62
CA ALA A 21 -5.90 24.87 7.02
C ALA A 21 -5.04 23.68 7.49
N PRO A 22 -4.08 23.89 8.41
CA PRO A 22 -3.28 22.80 9.00
C PRO A 22 -4.13 21.84 9.84
N LEU A 23 -5.19 22.37 10.47
CA LEU A 23 -6.19 21.61 11.21
C LEU A 23 -7.59 22.06 10.77
N THR A 24 -8.50 21.10 10.60
CA THR A 24 -9.92 21.35 10.31
C THR A 24 -10.74 21.37 11.61
N PRO A 25 -11.99 21.86 11.63
CA PRO A 25 -12.83 21.84 12.84
C PRO A 25 -12.94 20.46 13.50
N SER A 26 -12.99 19.38 12.71
CA SER A 26 -13.00 18.00 13.24
C SER A 26 -11.70 17.58 13.95
N HIS A 27 -10.58 18.24 13.65
CA HIS A 27 -9.31 18.06 14.36
C HIS A 27 -9.26 18.91 15.63
N CYS A 28 -9.73 20.16 15.56
CA CYS A 28 -9.83 21.03 16.72
C CYS A 28 -10.75 20.44 17.80
N ALA A 29 -11.91 19.91 17.41
CA ALA A 29 -12.81 19.16 18.29
C ALA A 29 -12.09 17.98 18.99
N ARG A 30 -11.34 17.19 18.21
CA ARG A 30 -10.63 16.00 18.70
C ARG A 30 -9.50 16.34 19.68
N LEU A 31 -8.82 17.48 19.47
CA LEU A 31 -7.76 17.96 20.35
C LEU A 31 -8.32 18.53 21.66
N LEU A 32 -9.35 19.38 21.58
CA LEU A 32 -9.97 20.02 22.76
C LEU A 32 -10.73 19.01 23.64
N HIS A 33 -11.58 18.18 23.04
CA HIS A 33 -12.49 17.29 23.79
C HIS A 33 -11.94 15.88 23.99
N GLY A 34 -10.83 15.53 23.33
CA GLY A 34 -10.20 14.20 23.43
C GLY A 34 -9.34 13.97 24.68
N GLY A 35 -9.43 14.84 25.70
CA GLY A 35 -8.62 14.74 26.92
C GLY A 35 -7.12 14.97 26.68
N THR A 36 -6.75 15.76 25.67
CA THR A 36 -5.34 16.00 25.31
C THR A 36 -4.71 17.13 26.14
N SER A 37 -3.41 17.34 25.94
CA SER A 37 -2.66 18.47 26.49
C SER A 37 -3.00 19.84 25.87
N VAL A 38 -3.83 19.88 24.82
CA VAL A 38 -4.29 21.12 24.18
C VAL A 38 -5.48 21.68 24.96
N SER A 39 -5.23 22.71 25.78
CA SER A 39 -6.24 23.36 26.62
C SER A 39 -7.08 24.38 25.86
N ARG A 40 -6.50 25.06 24.86
CA ARG A 40 -7.17 26.09 24.03
C ARG A 40 -6.64 26.04 22.60
N ILE A 41 -7.50 26.33 21.64
CA ILE A 41 -7.13 26.56 20.24
C ILE A 41 -7.61 27.97 19.88
N ILE A 42 -6.71 28.78 19.33
CA ILE A 42 -6.99 30.15 18.86
C ILE A 42 -6.76 30.17 17.35
N VAL A 43 -7.75 30.64 16.61
CA VAL A 43 -7.73 30.68 15.14
C VAL A 43 -7.75 32.13 14.69
N GLN A 44 -6.77 32.54 13.88
CA GLN A 44 -6.84 33.84 13.22
C GLN A 44 -8.00 33.84 12.22
N PRO A 45 -8.86 34.86 12.22
CA PRO A 45 -10.00 34.94 11.31
C PRO A 45 -9.54 34.91 9.85
N SER A 46 -10.29 34.25 8.97
CA SER A 46 -9.94 34.17 7.55
C SER A 46 -11.16 34.11 6.66
N THR A 47 -11.31 35.13 5.83
CA THR A 47 -12.32 35.20 4.77
C THR A 47 -12.01 34.30 3.57
N LYS A 48 -10.82 33.68 3.51
CA LYS A 48 -10.40 32.79 2.41
C LYS A 48 -10.59 31.29 2.73
N ARG A 49 -10.35 30.92 3.99
CA ARG A 49 -10.24 29.54 4.47
C ARG A 49 -11.42 28.67 4.05
N ILE A 50 -11.15 27.43 3.65
CA ILE A 50 -12.17 26.49 3.20
C ILE A 50 -13.12 26.01 4.33
N HIS A 51 -12.73 26.25 5.57
CA HIS A 51 -13.54 26.07 6.77
C HIS A 51 -13.79 27.44 7.40
N HIS A 52 -15.05 27.86 7.51
CA HIS A 52 -15.41 29.14 8.11
C HIS A 52 -15.12 29.17 9.61
N ASP A 53 -14.76 30.35 10.13
CA ASP A 53 -14.38 30.56 11.54
C ASP A 53 -15.49 30.14 12.52
N ALA A 54 -16.77 30.29 12.14
CA ALA A 54 -17.92 29.80 12.91
C ALA A 54 -17.86 28.29 13.20
N LEU A 55 -17.38 27.47 12.26
CA LEU A 55 -17.22 26.02 12.45
C LEU A 55 -16.13 25.68 13.47
N TYR A 56 -15.13 26.56 13.64
CA TYR A 56 -14.13 26.44 14.70
C TYR A 56 -14.72 26.87 16.06
N GLN A 57 -15.59 27.88 16.08
CA GLN A 57 -16.31 28.30 17.29
C GLN A 57 -17.30 27.22 17.79
N GLU A 58 -18.03 26.57 16.89
CA GLU A 58 -18.96 25.46 17.19
C GLU A 58 -18.27 24.29 17.91
N VAL A 59 -16.99 24.05 17.64
CA VAL A 59 -16.21 22.99 18.30
C VAL A 59 -15.42 23.48 19.54
N GLY A 60 -15.58 24.74 19.93
CA GLY A 60 -14.97 25.33 21.13
C GLY A 60 -13.61 25.99 20.95
N ALA A 61 -13.20 26.31 19.71
CA ALA A 61 -12.01 27.13 19.47
C ALA A 61 -12.34 28.63 19.46
N GLU A 62 -11.38 29.44 19.90
CA GLU A 62 -11.49 30.90 19.97
C GLU A 62 -11.07 31.55 18.65
N ILE A 63 -11.67 32.68 18.27
CA ILE A 63 -11.27 33.46 17.09
C ILE A 63 -10.61 34.76 17.55
N SER A 64 -9.37 35.00 17.13
CA SER A 64 -8.59 36.18 17.52
C SER A 64 -7.50 36.47 16.49
N GLU A 65 -7.36 37.74 16.10
CA GLU A 65 -6.20 38.22 15.32
C GLU A 65 -4.89 38.04 16.10
N ASP A 66 -4.96 38.24 17.43
CA ASP A 66 -3.81 38.09 18.32
C ASP A 66 -3.58 36.61 18.69
N LEU A 67 -2.40 36.10 18.34
CA LEU A 67 -1.90 34.78 18.72
C LEU A 67 -0.85 34.85 19.85
N SER A 68 -0.64 36.00 20.50
CA SER A 68 0.35 36.20 21.59
C SER A 68 0.14 35.32 22.83
N GLN A 69 -0.98 34.60 22.93
CA GLN A 69 -1.24 33.61 23.98
C GLN A 69 -0.83 32.18 23.58
N CYS A 70 -0.58 31.91 22.29
CA CYS A 70 -0.22 30.59 21.79
C CYS A 70 1.24 30.23 22.12
N GLY A 71 1.53 28.98 22.43
CA GLY A 71 2.89 28.45 22.49
C GLY A 71 3.35 27.95 21.12
N LEU A 72 2.49 27.17 20.48
CA LEU A 72 2.65 26.62 19.13
C LEU A 72 1.72 27.36 18.16
N ILE A 73 2.21 27.71 16.97
CA ILE A 73 1.46 28.38 15.90
C ILE A 73 1.62 27.58 14.59
N LEU A 74 0.49 27.23 13.97
CA LEU A 74 0.43 26.35 12.80
C LEU A 74 0.00 27.11 11.55
N GLY A 75 0.71 26.89 10.44
CA GLY A 75 0.31 27.28 9.09
C GLY A 75 0.44 26.11 8.11
N ILE A 76 0.04 26.28 6.85
CA ILE A 76 0.41 25.37 5.74
C ILE A 76 1.71 25.86 5.06
N LYS A 77 1.76 27.15 4.76
CA LYS A 77 2.93 27.87 4.23
C LYS A 77 3.44 28.86 5.28
N GLN A 78 4.65 29.40 5.05
CA GLN A 78 5.23 30.43 5.89
C GLN A 78 4.31 31.68 6.02
N PRO A 79 4.20 32.28 7.22
CA PRO A 79 3.58 33.58 7.39
C PRO A 79 4.51 34.69 6.85
N LYS A 80 4.05 35.94 6.89
CA LYS A 80 4.91 37.08 6.58
C LYS A 80 5.88 37.37 7.74
N LEU A 81 6.98 38.07 7.47
CA LEU A 81 8.02 38.35 8.48
C LEU A 81 7.49 39.17 9.66
N GLU A 82 6.57 40.11 9.41
CA GLU A 82 5.93 40.93 10.45
C GLU A 82 4.97 40.14 11.36
N MET A 83 4.61 38.91 11.00
CA MET A 83 3.74 38.02 11.78
C MET A 83 4.52 37.08 12.71
N ILE A 84 5.86 37.05 12.64
CA ILE A 84 6.70 36.25 13.52
C ILE A 84 6.79 36.93 14.89
N LEU A 85 5.96 36.47 15.83
CA LEU A 85 5.96 36.83 17.24
C LEU A 85 7.13 36.17 18.02
N PRO A 86 7.70 36.85 19.03
CA PRO A 86 8.83 36.36 19.81
C PRO A 86 8.52 35.20 20.76
N ASP A 87 9.54 34.36 20.97
CA ASP A 87 9.60 33.21 21.89
C ASP A 87 8.55 32.10 21.63
N ARG A 88 8.05 31.96 20.39
CA ARG A 88 7.01 30.98 19.98
C ARG A 88 7.55 29.84 19.12
N ALA A 89 6.87 28.70 19.13
CA ALA A 89 7.08 27.64 18.15
C ALA A 89 6.17 27.83 16.93
N TYR A 90 6.73 27.71 15.73
CA TYR A 90 5.99 27.70 14.45
C TYR A 90 6.16 26.36 13.75
N ALA A 91 5.10 25.88 13.10
CA ALA A 91 5.18 24.76 12.16
C ALA A 91 4.47 25.08 10.83
N PHE A 92 5.21 24.92 9.73
CA PHE A 92 4.76 25.09 8.34
C PHE A 92 5.81 24.48 7.39
N PHE A 93 5.54 24.41 6.08
CA PHE A 93 6.60 24.11 5.09
C PHE A 93 7.49 25.36 4.91
N SER A 94 8.72 25.33 5.45
CA SER A 94 9.63 26.48 5.45
C SER A 94 10.71 26.41 4.38
N HIS A 95 11.16 25.20 4.02
CA HIS A 95 12.29 24.94 3.13
C HIS A 95 13.63 25.60 3.59
N THR A 96 13.69 26.19 4.78
CA THR A 96 14.87 26.91 5.29
C THR A 96 16.07 26.00 5.51
N HIS A 97 15.83 24.70 5.73
CA HIS A 97 16.87 23.67 5.82
C HIS A 97 17.67 23.51 4.52
N LYS A 98 17.13 23.94 3.37
CA LYS A 98 17.80 23.87 2.06
C LYS A 98 18.88 24.94 1.86
N ALA A 99 19.13 25.78 2.88
CA ALA A 99 20.08 26.91 2.87
C ALA A 99 19.88 27.97 1.75
N GLN A 100 18.80 27.87 0.98
CA GLN A 100 18.53 28.74 -0.18
C GLN A 100 18.36 30.21 0.23
N LYS A 101 19.05 31.10 -0.49
CA LYS A 101 19.13 32.55 -0.24
C LYS A 101 17.78 33.25 -0.06
N GLU A 102 16.76 32.83 -0.80
CA GLU A 102 15.38 33.34 -0.71
C GLU A 102 14.68 33.02 0.62
N ASN A 103 15.04 31.93 1.28
CA ASN A 103 14.43 31.47 2.54
C ASN A 103 15.20 31.99 3.77
N MET A 104 16.44 32.48 3.60
CA MET A 104 17.25 32.98 4.72
C MET A 104 16.65 34.17 5.49
N PRO A 105 15.98 35.17 4.88
CA PRO A 105 15.33 36.27 5.61
C PRO A 105 14.27 35.81 6.61
N LEU A 106 13.61 34.66 6.35
CA LEU A 106 12.67 34.04 7.28
C LEU A 106 13.41 33.39 8.46
N LEU A 107 14.51 32.67 8.17
CA LEU A 107 15.34 32.05 9.21
C LEU A 107 15.99 33.11 10.12
N ASP A 108 16.50 34.19 9.55
CA ASP A 108 17.07 35.32 10.29
C ASP A 108 16.04 35.99 11.20
N LYS A 109 14.80 36.16 10.72
CA LYS A 109 13.69 36.69 11.55
C LYS A 109 13.30 35.72 12.67
N ILE A 110 13.25 34.41 12.40
CA ILE A 110 13.00 33.37 13.41
C ILE A 110 14.06 33.41 14.52
N LEU A 111 15.34 33.51 14.16
CA LEU A 111 16.46 33.59 15.10
C LEU A 111 16.42 34.89 15.92
N ALA A 112 16.21 36.05 15.27
CA ALA A 112 16.14 37.34 15.95
C ALA A 112 15.00 37.42 17.00
N GLU A 113 13.85 36.82 16.70
CA GLU A 113 12.68 36.76 17.60
C GLU A 113 12.76 35.60 18.62
N ARG A 114 13.86 34.85 18.65
CA ARG A 114 14.05 33.62 19.46
C ARG A 114 12.96 32.55 19.27
N ALA A 115 12.31 32.58 18.10
CA ALA A 115 11.29 31.61 17.76
C ALA A 115 11.89 30.21 17.56
N SER A 116 11.05 29.20 17.61
CA SER A 116 11.38 27.82 17.25
C SER A 116 10.68 27.47 15.94
N LEU A 117 11.37 26.77 15.03
CA LEU A 117 10.85 26.50 13.69
C LEU A 117 10.87 25.00 13.39
N TYR A 118 9.69 24.44 13.14
CA TYR A 118 9.49 23.05 12.72
C TYR A 118 9.09 22.99 11.25
N ASP A 119 9.92 22.38 10.40
CA ASP A 119 9.58 22.17 8.99
C ASP A 119 8.85 20.84 8.81
N TYR A 120 7.61 20.90 8.33
CA TYR A 120 6.81 19.71 8.02
C TYR A 120 7.45 18.78 6.97
N GLU A 121 8.35 19.30 6.12
CA GLU A 121 9.09 18.48 5.14
C GLU A 121 9.99 17.44 5.83
N LEU A 122 10.50 17.79 7.01
CA LEU A 122 11.45 17.01 7.81
C LEU A 122 10.77 16.11 8.85
N ILE A 123 9.44 16.14 8.95
CA ILE A 123 8.65 15.18 9.72
C ILE A 123 8.56 13.87 8.90
N VAL A 124 9.65 13.10 8.98
CA VAL A 124 9.79 11.76 8.42
C VAL A 124 9.43 10.69 9.46
N GLY A 125 8.81 9.60 9.01
CA GLY A 125 8.67 8.38 9.80
C GLY A 125 9.97 7.58 9.83
N ASP A 126 10.01 6.54 10.68
CA ASP A 126 11.22 5.76 10.95
C ASP A 126 11.75 4.99 9.71
N ASN A 127 10.93 4.84 8.66
CA ASN A 127 11.28 4.29 7.34
C ASN A 127 11.78 5.36 6.32
N GLY A 128 12.20 6.54 6.80
CA GLY A 128 12.68 7.67 6.00
C GLY A 128 11.62 8.30 5.09
N LYS A 129 10.33 8.02 5.32
CA LYS A 129 9.22 8.49 4.49
C LYS A 129 8.63 9.76 5.09
N ARG A 130 8.67 10.88 4.36
CA ARG A 130 7.96 12.12 4.70
C ARG A 130 6.47 11.85 4.92
N LEU A 131 5.96 12.19 6.09
CA LEU A 131 4.58 11.88 6.49
C LEU A 131 3.58 12.96 6.04
N LEU A 132 4.04 14.22 5.95
CA LEU A 132 3.21 15.37 5.58
C LEU A 132 3.49 15.79 4.12
N ALA A 133 2.60 15.41 3.21
CA ALA A 133 2.70 15.72 1.78
C ALA A 133 1.32 15.81 1.10
N PHE A 134 1.26 16.50 -0.05
CA PHE A 134 0.01 16.77 -0.79
C PHE A 134 -0.13 16.08 -2.16
N GLY A 135 0.90 15.36 -2.63
CA GLY A 135 1.03 14.96 -4.04
C GLY A 135 -0.18 14.22 -4.64
N LYS A 136 -0.91 13.42 -3.86
CA LYS A 136 -2.11 12.73 -4.36
C LYS A 136 -3.28 13.67 -4.73
N PHE A 137 -3.33 14.87 -4.14
CA PHE A 137 -4.28 15.91 -4.54
C PHE A 137 -3.80 16.70 -5.77
N ALA A 138 -2.49 16.84 -5.98
CA ALA A 138 -1.94 17.43 -7.22
C ALA A 138 -2.33 16.59 -8.43
N GLY A 139 -2.11 15.26 -8.36
CA GLY A 139 -2.50 14.32 -9.42
C GLY A 139 -4.00 14.34 -9.72
N ARG A 140 -4.84 14.35 -8.69
CA ARG A 140 -6.30 14.41 -8.85
C ARG A 140 -6.75 15.69 -9.54
N ALA A 141 -6.27 16.85 -9.08
CA ALA A 141 -6.65 18.13 -9.68
C ALA A 141 -6.11 18.24 -11.11
N GLY A 142 -4.80 18.06 -11.30
CA GLY A 142 -4.16 18.17 -12.62
C GLY A 142 -4.77 17.26 -13.68
N MET A 143 -5.26 16.07 -13.32
CA MET A 143 -5.98 15.21 -14.28
C MET A 143 -7.39 15.73 -14.61
N ILE A 144 -8.17 16.22 -13.64
CA ILE A 144 -9.52 16.77 -13.88
C ILE A 144 -9.43 18.04 -14.73
N ASP A 145 -8.53 18.95 -14.36
CA ASP A 145 -8.29 20.18 -15.09
C ASP A 145 -7.75 19.89 -16.49
N PHE A 146 -6.77 19.00 -16.63
CA PHE A 146 -6.29 18.62 -17.96
C PHE A 146 -7.37 17.96 -18.83
N LEU A 147 -8.28 17.16 -18.27
CA LEU A 147 -9.42 16.63 -19.05
C LEU A 147 -10.33 17.77 -19.55
N ARG A 148 -10.63 18.79 -18.74
CA ARG A 148 -11.32 20.01 -19.19
C ARG A 148 -10.53 20.69 -20.33
N GLY A 149 -9.23 20.89 -20.16
CA GLY A 149 -8.36 21.52 -21.17
C GLY A 149 -8.30 20.73 -22.48
N LEU A 150 -8.24 19.41 -22.39
CA LEU A 150 -8.30 18.49 -23.53
C LEU A 150 -9.64 18.60 -24.28
N GLY A 151 -10.75 18.80 -23.57
CA GLY A 151 -12.04 19.14 -24.17
C GLY A 151 -11.99 20.46 -24.96
N GLN A 152 -11.43 21.52 -24.37
CA GLN A 152 -11.26 22.81 -25.05
C GLN A 152 -10.34 22.72 -26.27
N ARG A 153 -9.24 21.96 -26.16
CA ARG A 153 -8.28 21.74 -27.25
C ARG A 153 -8.85 20.87 -28.37
N PHE A 154 -9.65 19.87 -28.06
CA PHE A 154 -10.36 19.13 -29.11
C PHE A 154 -11.39 19.99 -29.83
N LEU A 155 -12.08 20.90 -29.14
CA LEU A 155 -13.02 21.83 -29.76
C LEU A 155 -12.35 22.78 -30.77
N SER A 156 -11.18 23.35 -30.45
CA SER A 156 -10.43 24.20 -31.38
C SER A 156 -9.82 23.42 -32.56
N LEU A 157 -9.63 22.10 -32.40
CA LEU A 157 -9.30 21.16 -33.47
C LEU A 157 -10.55 20.64 -34.24
N GLY A 158 -11.74 21.16 -33.95
CA GLY A 158 -13.00 20.84 -34.65
C GLY A 158 -13.79 19.65 -34.09
N TYR A 159 -13.38 19.08 -32.95
CA TYR A 159 -13.97 17.88 -32.35
C TYR A 159 -14.76 18.19 -31.06
N SER A 160 -16.09 18.08 -31.13
CA SER A 160 -16.93 18.10 -29.92
C SER A 160 -16.80 16.77 -29.15
N THR A 161 -16.30 16.83 -27.92
CA THR A 161 -16.06 15.68 -27.03
C THR A 161 -16.76 15.87 -25.67
N PRO A 162 -17.17 14.79 -24.97
CA PRO A 162 -17.82 14.88 -23.65
C PRO A 162 -17.02 15.65 -22.59
N PHE A 163 -15.68 15.66 -22.71
CA PHE A 163 -14.76 16.39 -21.85
C PHE A 163 -15.06 17.89 -21.72
N LEU A 164 -15.74 18.50 -22.71
CA LEU A 164 -16.19 19.91 -22.67
C LEU A 164 -17.17 20.23 -21.53
N SER A 165 -17.82 19.22 -20.94
CA SER A 165 -18.74 19.40 -19.82
C SER A 165 -18.03 19.56 -18.46
N LEU A 166 -16.72 19.31 -18.38
CA LEU A 166 -15.96 19.40 -17.13
C LEU A 166 -15.61 20.85 -16.77
N GLY A 167 -16.02 21.26 -15.57
CA GLY A 167 -15.42 22.41 -14.87
C GLY A 167 -14.02 22.08 -14.34
N SER A 168 -13.28 23.12 -13.95
CA SER A 168 -11.99 23.00 -13.25
C SER A 168 -12.15 22.44 -11.83
N SER A 169 -11.09 21.88 -11.25
CA SER A 169 -11.19 21.20 -9.94
C SER A 169 -11.75 22.11 -8.84
N TYR A 170 -11.31 23.38 -8.80
CA TYR A 170 -11.78 24.37 -7.83
C TYR A 170 -13.28 24.73 -7.95
N MET A 171 -13.92 24.39 -9.07
CA MET A 171 -15.34 24.70 -9.32
C MET A 171 -16.28 23.70 -8.63
N TYR A 172 -15.80 22.52 -8.25
CA TYR A 172 -16.61 21.49 -7.60
C TYR A 172 -16.63 21.67 -6.06
N PRO A 173 -17.78 21.47 -5.39
CA PRO A 173 -17.89 21.65 -3.93
C PRO A 173 -17.22 20.54 -3.09
N SER A 174 -16.71 19.49 -3.75
CA SER A 174 -15.94 18.39 -3.15
C SER A 174 -15.27 17.54 -4.24
N LEU A 175 -14.25 16.78 -3.87
CA LEU A 175 -13.64 15.76 -4.72
C LEU A 175 -14.67 14.69 -5.16
N ALA A 176 -15.66 14.38 -4.32
CA ALA A 176 -16.73 13.44 -4.68
C ALA A 176 -17.61 13.97 -5.82
N ALA A 177 -17.96 15.26 -5.79
CA ALA A 177 -18.70 15.91 -6.88
C ALA A 177 -17.88 15.99 -8.17
N ALA A 178 -16.58 16.29 -8.08
CA ALA A 178 -15.68 16.31 -9.23
C ALA A 178 -15.55 14.92 -9.88
N LYS A 179 -15.40 13.86 -9.06
CA LYS A 179 -15.43 12.47 -9.55
C LYS A 179 -16.76 12.11 -10.22
N ALA A 180 -17.90 12.53 -9.68
CA ALA A 180 -19.20 12.26 -10.29
C ALA A 180 -19.34 12.89 -11.69
N ALA A 181 -18.78 14.08 -11.90
CA ALA A 181 -18.73 14.70 -13.23
C ALA A 181 -17.85 13.89 -14.22
N VAL A 182 -16.67 13.41 -13.78
CA VAL A 182 -15.81 12.56 -14.62
C VAL A 182 -16.46 11.19 -14.92
N ILE A 183 -17.21 10.62 -13.97
CA ILE A 183 -18.00 9.39 -14.19
C ILE A 183 -19.07 9.64 -15.27
N SER A 184 -19.83 10.74 -15.18
CA SER A 184 -20.87 11.06 -16.18
C SER A 184 -20.29 11.30 -17.58
N VAL A 185 -19.12 11.94 -17.67
CA VAL A 185 -18.32 12.02 -18.92
C VAL A 185 -17.88 10.63 -19.40
N GLY A 186 -17.49 9.74 -18.48
CA GLY A 186 -17.16 8.36 -18.78
C GLY A 186 -18.35 7.57 -19.33
N GLU A 187 -19.54 7.72 -18.75
CA GLU A 187 -20.79 7.12 -19.23
C GLU A 187 -21.15 7.61 -20.64
N GLU A 188 -20.95 8.90 -20.94
CA GLU A 188 -21.15 9.43 -22.30
C GLU A 188 -20.13 8.84 -23.29
N VAL A 189 -18.85 8.76 -22.93
CA VAL A 189 -17.80 8.15 -23.76
C VAL A 189 -18.05 6.65 -23.97
N ALA A 190 -18.56 5.92 -22.98
CA ALA A 190 -18.91 4.50 -23.11
C ALA A 190 -20.12 4.30 -24.03
N THR A 191 -21.11 5.19 -23.95
CA THR A 191 -22.39 5.08 -24.69
C THR A 191 -22.28 5.58 -26.13
N GLN A 192 -21.53 6.66 -26.37
CA GLN A 192 -21.46 7.34 -27.66
C GLN A 192 -20.12 7.20 -28.39
N GLY A 193 -19.04 6.79 -27.69
CA GLY A 193 -17.68 6.83 -28.21
C GLY A 193 -17.09 8.24 -28.38
N LEU A 194 -15.84 8.29 -28.84
CA LEU A 194 -15.14 9.50 -29.26
C LEU A 194 -15.05 9.58 -30.80
N PRO A 195 -14.91 10.78 -31.41
CA PRO A 195 -14.74 10.90 -32.86
C PRO A 195 -13.54 10.11 -33.38
N LEU A 196 -13.70 9.37 -34.49
CA LEU A 196 -12.64 8.55 -35.09
C LEU A 196 -11.32 9.31 -35.31
N GLY A 197 -11.39 10.59 -35.69
CA GLY A 197 -10.22 11.43 -35.95
C GLY A 197 -9.35 11.77 -34.72
N ILE A 198 -9.76 11.41 -33.50
CA ILE A 198 -8.98 11.55 -32.26
C ILE A 198 -8.69 10.21 -31.56
N CYS A 199 -8.98 9.09 -32.22
CA CYS A 199 -8.72 7.74 -31.72
C CYS A 199 -7.57 7.06 -32.49
N PRO A 200 -6.77 6.18 -31.85
CA PRO A 200 -6.83 5.80 -30.44
C PRO A 200 -6.34 6.93 -29.51
N LEU A 201 -7.05 7.18 -28.41
CA LEU A 201 -6.71 8.23 -27.44
C LEU A 201 -5.86 7.62 -26.30
N VAL A 202 -4.56 7.86 -26.31
CA VAL A 202 -3.58 7.21 -25.43
C VAL A 202 -3.03 8.19 -24.38
N PHE A 203 -3.28 7.90 -23.11
CA PHE A 203 -2.73 8.62 -21.96
C PHE A 203 -1.53 7.87 -21.35
N VAL A 204 -0.36 8.52 -21.32
CA VAL A 204 0.89 7.98 -20.76
C VAL A 204 1.18 8.65 -19.41
N PHE A 205 1.17 7.89 -18.32
CA PHE A 205 1.41 8.37 -16.95
C PHE A 205 2.85 8.05 -16.51
N THR A 206 3.62 9.07 -16.09
CA THR A 206 5.03 8.87 -15.71
C THR A 206 5.22 8.60 -14.21
N GLY A 207 6.06 7.62 -13.89
CA GLY A 207 6.39 7.23 -12.52
C GLY A 207 5.25 6.50 -11.79
N SER A 208 5.49 6.17 -10.52
CA SER A 208 4.56 5.40 -9.66
C SER A 208 4.28 6.06 -8.31
N GLY A 209 4.55 7.37 -8.20
CA GLY A 209 4.39 8.13 -6.96
C GLY A 209 2.94 8.51 -6.62
N ASN A 210 2.77 9.19 -5.47
CA ASN A 210 1.46 9.69 -5.01
C ASN A 210 0.74 10.55 -6.06
N VAL A 211 1.48 11.34 -6.84
CA VAL A 211 0.95 12.18 -7.92
C VAL A 211 0.35 11.31 -9.03
N CYS A 212 1.12 10.34 -9.53
CA CYS A 212 0.67 9.40 -10.57
C CYS A 212 -0.55 8.60 -10.09
N SER A 213 -0.54 8.10 -8.84
CA SER A 213 -1.69 7.45 -8.22
C SER A 213 -2.93 8.36 -8.15
N GLY A 214 -2.75 9.66 -7.91
CA GLY A 214 -3.84 10.64 -7.90
C GLY A 214 -4.42 10.91 -9.28
N ALA A 215 -3.58 10.99 -10.32
CA ALA A 215 -4.02 11.19 -11.70
C ALA A 215 -4.73 9.94 -12.25
N GLN A 216 -4.15 8.75 -12.03
CA GLN A 216 -4.77 7.47 -12.39
C GLN A 216 -6.12 7.25 -11.67
N GLU A 217 -6.27 7.69 -10.42
CA GLU A 217 -7.54 7.60 -9.67
C GLU A 217 -8.70 8.38 -10.32
N ILE A 218 -8.38 9.40 -11.13
CA ILE A 218 -9.36 10.14 -11.93
C ILE A 218 -9.51 9.50 -13.32
N PHE A 219 -8.42 9.16 -13.99
CA PHE A 219 -8.47 8.50 -15.30
C PHE A 219 -9.24 7.18 -15.27
N LYS A 220 -9.10 6.38 -14.20
CA LYS A 220 -9.81 5.11 -14.00
C LYS A 220 -11.35 5.25 -13.87
N LEU A 221 -11.89 6.48 -13.81
CA LEU A 221 -13.33 6.77 -13.84
C LEU A 221 -13.88 6.90 -15.27
N LEU A 222 -13.01 7.08 -16.27
CA LEU A 222 -13.37 6.97 -17.68
C LEU A 222 -13.37 5.48 -18.09
N PRO A 223 -14.18 5.05 -19.06
CA PRO A 223 -13.97 3.76 -19.71
C PRO A 223 -12.61 3.78 -20.43
N HIS A 224 -11.77 2.78 -20.17
CA HIS A 224 -10.41 2.72 -20.70
C HIS A 224 -9.90 1.27 -20.76
N THR A 225 -8.84 1.04 -21.53
CA THR A 225 -8.03 -0.19 -21.45
C THR A 225 -6.61 0.16 -21.06
N PHE A 226 -6.07 -0.41 -19.98
CA PHE A 226 -4.64 -0.28 -19.69
C PHE A 226 -3.82 -1.20 -20.61
N VAL A 227 -2.72 -0.67 -21.14
CA VAL A 227 -1.77 -1.38 -22.00
C VAL A 227 -0.36 -1.31 -21.42
N ASP A 228 0.41 -2.37 -21.70
CA ASP A 228 1.84 -2.41 -21.40
C ASP A 228 2.63 -1.49 -22.36
N PRO A 229 3.69 -0.81 -21.91
CA PRO A 229 4.53 0.07 -22.75
C PRO A 229 5.00 -0.57 -24.06
N SER A 230 5.32 -1.86 -24.08
CA SER A 230 5.76 -2.58 -25.28
C SER A 230 4.69 -2.65 -26.39
N ARG A 231 3.41 -2.63 -26.01
CA ARG A 231 2.26 -2.81 -26.90
C ARG A 231 1.73 -1.52 -27.52
N LEU A 232 2.23 -0.37 -27.10
CA LEU A 232 1.84 0.95 -27.64
C LEU A 232 1.98 1.04 -29.16
N CYS A 233 3.01 0.41 -29.73
CA CYS A 233 3.25 0.42 -31.16
C CYS A 233 2.21 -0.37 -31.96
N ASP A 234 1.50 -1.33 -31.37
CA ASP A 234 0.50 -2.14 -32.06
C ASP A 234 -0.83 -1.40 -32.24
N LEU A 235 -1.18 -0.52 -31.29
CA LEU A 235 -2.40 0.31 -31.34
C LEU A 235 -2.47 1.19 -32.60
N HIS A 236 -1.32 1.57 -33.16
CA HIS A 236 -1.22 2.43 -34.34
C HIS A 236 -1.03 1.67 -35.67
N LYS A 237 -0.76 0.35 -35.64
CA LYS A 237 -0.62 -0.48 -36.85
C LYS A 237 -1.95 -0.96 -37.41
N ALA A 238 -3.02 -0.93 -36.62
CA ALA A 238 -4.24 -1.68 -36.88
C ALA A 238 -5.27 -0.99 -37.80
N ASP A 239 -5.09 0.29 -38.16
CA ASP A 239 -6.14 1.07 -38.83
C ASP A 239 -5.63 2.14 -39.82
N THR A 240 -4.66 1.79 -40.68
CA THR A 240 -4.09 2.72 -41.67
C THR A 240 -4.98 2.96 -42.90
N ASP A 241 -5.97 2.10 -43.17
CA ASP A 241 -6.76 2.11 -44.41
C ASP A 241 -8.16 2.74 -44.29
N GLN A 242 -8.63 3.11 -43.08
CA GLN A 242 -9.90 3.83 -42.93
C GLN A 242 -9.73 5.35 -43.14
N PRO A 243 -10.60 6.01 -43.94
CA PRO A 243 -10.54 7.44 -44.15
C PRO A 243 -10.93 8.21 -42.87
N ARG A 244 -10.01 9.05 -42.38
CA ARG A 244 -10.15 9.81 -41.12
C ARG A 244 -11.27 10.88 -41.10
N HIS A 245 -12.01 11.05 -42.20
CA HIS A 245 -13.19 11.92 -42.27
C HIS A 245 -14.48 11.09 -42.38
N GLY A 246 -15.08 10.82 -41.23
CA GLY A 246 -16.44 10.27 -41.11
C GLY A 246 -17.05 10.63 -39.77
N SER A 247 -18.38 10.73 -39.71
CA SER A 247 -19.15 11.01 -38.48
C SER A 247 -19.21 9.81 -37.51
N LYS A 248 -18.37 8.80 -37.73
CA LYS A 248 -18.26 7.57 -36.94
C LYS A 248 -17.56 7.91 -35.61
N ARG A 249 -18.24 7.66 -34.49
CA ARG A 249 -17.61 7.60 -33.17
C ARG A 249 -17.26 6.15 -32.82
N ILE A 250 -16.18 5.95 -32.07
CA ILE A 250 -15.69 4.64 -31.61
C ILE A 250 -15.18 4.73 -30.18
N PHE A 251 -15.14 3.59 -29.47
CA PHE A 251 -14.53 3.52 -28.15
C PHE A 251 -13.09 2.98 -28.24
N GLN A 252 -12.12 3.89 -28.11
CA GLN A 252 -10.68 3.57 -28.08
C GLN A 252 -9.96 4.57 -27.17
N VAL A 253 -10.03 4.35 -25.85
CA VAL A 253 -9.31 5.11 -24.82
C VAL A 253 -8.35 4.17 -24.09
N TYR A 254 -7.07 4.54 -24.06
CA TYR A 254 -6.00 3.70 -23.50
C TYR A 254 -5.21 4.44 -22.42
N GLY A 255 -4.85 3.70 -21.37
CA GLY A 255 -3.91 4.15 -20.35
C GLY A 255 -2.61 3.35 -20.44
N CYS A 256 -1.47 3.98 -20.24
CA CYS A 256 -0.17 3.34 -20.13
C CYS A 256 0.57 3.94 -18.95
N VAL A 257 1.08 3.11 -18.03
CA VAL A 257 1.94 3.58 -16.93
C VAL A 257 3.38 3.26 -17.32
N VAL A 258 4.26 4.26 -17.24
CA VAL A 258 5.68 4.11 -17.56
C VAL A 258 6.54 4.48 -16.36
N THR A 259 7.59 3.70 -16.16
CA THR A 259 8.58 3.81 -15.10
C THR A 259 9.97 4.02 -15.71
N ALA A 260 11.00 4.13 -14.87
CA ALA A 260 12.37 4.34 -15.33
C ALA A 260 12.84 3.29 -16.37
N GLN A 261 12.46 2.01 -16.23
CA GLN A 261 12.82 0.93 -17.16
C GLN A 261 12.28 1.14 -18.59
N ASP A 262 11.19 1.90 -18.71
CA ASP A 262 10.46 2.16 -19.96
C ASP A 262 10.91 3.50 -20.59
N MET A 263 11.56 4.35 -19.79
CA MET A 263 12.07 5.67 -20.16
C MET A 263 13.53 5.64 -20.62
N VAL A 264 14.35 4.75 -20.06
CA VAL A 264 15.79 4.66 -20.34
C VAL A 264 16.25 3.22 -20.59
N GLU A 265 17.38 3.05 -21.28
CA GLU A 265 18.07 1.75 -21.41
C GLU A 265 19.57 1.86 -21.07
N PRO A 266 20.23 0.78 -20.62
CA PRO A 266 21.68 0.78 -20.38
C PRO A 266 22.48 1.06 -21.66
N LYS A 267 23.52 1.91 -21.57
CA LYS A 267 24.48 2.17 -22.66
C LYS A 267 25.30 0.94 -23.06
N ASN A 268 25.37 -0.07 -22.20
CA ASN A 268 25.97 -1.36 -22.51
C ASN A 268 24.85 -2.34 -22.89
N PRO A 269 24.74 -2.79 -24.17
CA PRO A 269 23.67 -3.67 -24.62
C PRO A 269 23.72 -5.10 -24.02
N MET A 270 24.77 -5.44 -23.27
CA MET A 270 24.85 -6.69 -22.49
C MET A 270 24.25 -6.55 -21.07
N LYS A 271 23.86 -5.35 -20.62
CA LYS A 271 23.14 -5.13 -19.36
C LYS A 271 21.64 -5.02 -19.60
N VAL A 272 20.85 -5.58 -18.69
CA VAL A 272 19.42 -5.26 -18.52
C VAL A 272 19.30 -4.03 -17.62
N PHE A 273 18.18 -3.29 -17.67
CA PHE A 273 17.90 -2.20 -16.75
C PHE A 273 17.91 -2.70 -15.30
N ASP A 274 18.74 -2.08 -14.44
CA ASP A 274 18.67 -2.24 -12.99
C ASP A 274 18.27 -0.91 -12.35
N LYS A 275 17.27 -0.97 -11.47
CA LYS A 275 16.71 0.22 -10.83
C LYS A 275 17.71 0.90 -9.88
N THR A 276 18.48 0.11 -9.13
CA THR A 276 19.46 0.62 -8.15
C THR A 276 20.64 1.27 -8.87
N ASP A 277 21.18 0.61 -9.90
CA ASP A 277 22.23 1.14 -10.78
C ASP A 277 21.75 2.41 -11.50
N TYR A 278 20.49 2.50 -11.95
CA TYR A 278 19.96 3.73 -12.55
C TYR A 278 19.84 4.90 -11.56
N TYR A 279 19.31 4.68 -10.35
CA TYR A 279 19.18 5.75 -9.35
C TYR A 279 20.53 6.16 -8.70
N ALA A 280 21.56 5.31 -8.78
CA ALA A 280 22.93 5.64 -8.38
C ALA A 280 23.73 6.30 -9.52
N HIS A 281 23.68 5.72 -10.72
CA HIS A 281 24.50 6.03 -11.88
C HIS A 281 23.67 6.27 -13.16
N PRO A 282 22.82 7.31 -13.22
CA PRO A 282 22.03 7.62 -14.41
C PRO A 282 22.91 7.93 -15.63
N GLU A 283 24.19 8.28 -15.44
CA GLU A 283 25.17 8.44 -16.52
C GLU A 283 25.40 7.15 -17.35
N HIS A 284 25.07 5.96 -16.81
CA HIS A 284 25.17 4.68 -17.53
C HIS A 284 24.02 4.44 -18.53
N TYR A 285 23.01 5.33 -18.62
CA TYR A 285 21.77 5.08 -19.35
C TYR A 285 21.50 6.10 -20.47
N ASN A 286 20.76 5.69 -21.50
CA ASN A 286 20.28 6.51 -22.62
C ASN A 286 18.75 6.72 -22.51
N PRO A 287 18.21 7.93 -22.77
CA PRO A 287 16.77 8.15 -22.83
C PRO A 287 16.15 7.60 -24.11
N VAL A 288 15.17 6.69 -23.97
CA VAL A 288 14.45 6.03 -25.08
C VAL A 288 12.95 6.31 -25.09
N PHE A 289 12.42 7.03 -24.09
CA PHE A 289 11.01 7.44 -24.03
C PHE A 289 10.54 8.09 -25.35
N HIS A 290 11.37 8.96 -25.93
CA HIS A 290 11.12 9.66 -27.19
C HIS A 290 11.04 8.76 -28.44
N GLU A 291 11.50 7.51 -28.36
CA GLU A 291 11.48 6.53 -29.45
C GLU A 291 10.45 5.42 -29.23
N LYS A 292 10.31 4.95 -27.98
CA LYS A 292 9.51 3.79 -27.62
C LYS A 292 8.08 4.13 -27.17
N ILE A 293 7.89 5.32 -26.57
CA ILE A 293 6.64 5.69 -25.89
C ILE A 293 5.98 6.91 -26.55
N ALA A 294 6.70 8.03 -26.63
CA ALA A 294 6.18 9.32 -27.09
C ALA A 294 5.55 9.30 -28.50
N PRO A 295 6.04 8.54 -29.50
CA PRO A 295 5.42 8.47 -30.83
C PRO A 295 3.98 7.95 -30.85
N TYR A 296 3.50 7.34 -29.76
CA TYR A 296 2.17 6.74 -29.65
C TYR A 296 1.30 7.42 -28.58
N ALA A 297 1.82 8.45 -27.90
CA ALA A 297 1.13 9.14 -26.81
C ALA A 297 0.27 10.28 -27.36
N SER A 298 -1.04 10.25 -27.12
CA SER A 298 -1.92 11.40 -27.37
C SER A 298 -1.83 12.44 -26.25
N VAL A 299 -1.61 11.97 -25.01
CA VAL A 299 -1.45 12.78 -23.81
C VAL A 299 -0.30 12.22 -22.98
N ILE A 300 0.59 13.09 -22.48
CA ILE A 300 1.58 12.75 -21.46
C ILE A 300 1.15 13.38 -20.13
N VAL A 301 0.95 12.56 -19.10
CA VAL A 301 0.64 12.99 -17.73
C VAL A 301 1.89 12.79 -16.88
N ASN A 302 2.68 13.86 -16.75
CA ASN A 302 3.96 13.81 -16.06
C ASN A 302 3.76 13.88 -14.54
N CYS A 303 4.22 12.84 -13.85
CA CYS A 303 4.01 12.60 -12.42
C CYS A 303 5.23 11.93 -11.73
N MET A 304 6.37 11.84 -12.44
CA MET A 304 7.62 11.26 -11.95
C MET A 304 8.40 12.24 -11.07
N TYR A 305 9.37 11.72 -10.32
CA TYR A 305 10.43 12.56 -9.76
C TYR A 305 11.54 12.73 -10.81
N TRP A 306 12.11 13.93 -10.91
CA TRP A 306 13.25 14.24 -11.78
C TRP A 306 14.20 15.22 -11.09
N GLU A 307 15.47 15.14 -11.42
CA GLU A 307 16.55 16.05 -10.99
C GLU A 307 17.65 16.01 -12.05
N LYS A 308 18.45 17.08 -12.17
CA LYS A 308 19.32 17.39 -13.33
C LYS A 308 20.34 16.30 -13.74
N ARG A 309 20.63 15.33 -12.87
CA ARG A 309 21.51 14.18 -13.21
C ARG A 309 20.80 13.05 -13.98
N PHE A 310 19.47 13.00 -13.95
CA PHE A 310 18.69 12.08 -14.79
C PHE A 310 18.53 12.67 -16.20
N PRO A 311 18.53 11.83 -17.25
CA PRO A 311 18.22 12.31 -18.59
C PRO A 311 16.79 12.89 -18.63
N GLN A 312 16.57 13.86 -19.52
CA GLN A 312 15.23 14.41 -19.77
C GLN A 312 14.34 13.35 -20.43
N LEU A 313 13.03 13.47 -20.18
CA LEU A 313 11.98 12.63 -20.75
C LEU A 313 11.74 12.99 -22.23
N LEU A 314 11.65 14.30 -22.51
CA LEU A 314 11.58 14.87 -23.86
C LEU A 314 12.36 16.18 -23.93
N SER A 315 13.33 16.26 -24.84
CA SER A 315 13.96 17.50 -25.25
C SER A 315 13.16 18.22 -26.34
N GLN A 316 13.38 19.52 -26.48
CA GLN A 316 12.82 20.40 -27.50
C GLN A 316 13.05 19.84 -28.91
N LYS A 317 14.27 19.35 -29.18
CA LYS A 317 14.64 18.73 -30.46
C LYS A 317 13.90 17.41 -30.70
N GLN A 318 13.78 16.56 -29.68
CA GLN A 318 13.02 15.31 -29.78
C GLN A 318 11.54 15.58 -30.07
N MET A 319 10.96 16.61 -29.43
CA MET A 319 9.57 17.02 -29.69
C MET A 319 9.38 17.54 -31.13
N GLN A 320 10.34 18.32 -31.65
CA GLN A 320 10.32 18.72 -33.06
C GLN A 320 10.36 17.52 -34.02
N ASP A 321 11.25 16.55 -33.76
CA ASP A 321 11.38 15.36 -34.61
C ASP A 321 10.18 14.42 -34.49
N LEU A 322 9.47 14.41 -33.35
CA LEU A 322 8.18 13.75 -33.17
C LEU A 322 7.08 14.41 -34.03
N VAL A 323 6.95 15.74 -34.01
CA VAL A 323 5.96 16.45 -34.84
C VAL A 323 6.25 16.25 -36.34
N ARG A 324 7.51 16.32 -36.75
CA ARG A 324 7.95 16.02 -38.14
C ARG A 324 7.59 14.60 -38.60
N LYS A 325 7.48 13.64 -37.66
CA LYS A 325 7.08 12.25 -37.91
C LYS A 325 5.57 12.00 -37.81
N GLY A 326 4.75 13.02 -37.48
CA GLY A 326 3.30 12.89 -37.34
C GLY A 326 2.82 12.31 -36.01
N CYS A 327 3.55 12.56 -34.92
CA CYS A 327 3.17 12.18 -33.55
C CYS A 327 1.74 12.64 -33.18
N PRO A 328 0.92 11.79 -32.52
CA PRO A 328 -0.47 12.11 -32.14
C PRO A 328 -0.61 12.97 -30.86
N LEU A 329 0.50 13.41 -30.25
CA LEU A 329 0.50 14.16 -29.00
C LEU A 329 -0.23 15.50 -29.17
N VAL A 330 -1.32 15.68 -28.41
CA VAL A 330 -2.15 16.89 -28.40
C VAL A 330 -1.95 17.74 -27.14
N GLY A 331 -1.44 17.16 -26.06
CA GLY A 331 -1.09 17.92 -24.85
C GLY A 331 -0.34 17.16 -23.76
N ILE A 332 0.11 17.91 -22.77
CA ILE A 332 0.94 17.47 -21.65
C ILE A 332 0.37 18.03 -20.35
N ALA A 333 0.08 17.17 -19.38
CA ALA A 333 -0.22 17.55 -18.01
C ALA A 333 1.06 17.42 -17.19
N ASP A 334 1.84 18.48 -17.04
CA ASP A 334 3.01 18.50 -16.18
C ASP A 334 2.62 18.81 -14.73
N ILE A 335 2.32 17.75 -13.98
CA ILE A 335 1.89 17.83 -12.58
C ILE A 335 3.11 17.91 -11.64
N THR A 336 4.34 17.73 -12.15
CA THR A 336 5.58 18.01 -11.39
C THR A 336 5.91 19.50 -11.43
N CYS A 337 5.67 20.15 -12.58
CA CYS A 337 5.84 21.59 -12.80
C CYS A 337 7.31 22.06 -12.67
N ASP A 338 8.25 21.19 -13.05
CA ASP A 338 9.68 21.49 -13.06
C ASP A 338 10.07 22.30 -14.31
N ILE A 339 10.15 23.63 -14.19
CA ILE A 339 10.53 24.53 -15.29
C ILE A 339 11.86 24.10 -15.93
N GLY A 340 11.83 23.84 -17.24
CA GLY A 340 12.98 23.36 -18.03
C GLY A 340 13.52 21.99 -17.59
N GLY A 341 12.75 21.24 -16.79
CA GLY A 341 13.17 20.03 -16.12
C GLY A 341 13.06 18.79 -17.00
N SER A 342 12.23 17.82 -16.57
CA SER A 342 12.04 16.56 -17.27
C SER A 342 11.48 16.72 -18.70
N ILE A 343 10.71 17.77 -18.97
CA ILE A 343 10.19 18.14 -20.28
C ILE A 343 10.75 19.53 -20.61
N GLU A 344 11.78 19.59 -21.46
CA GLU A 344 12.67 20.75 -21.61
C GLU A 344 11.93 22.05 -22.01
N PHE A 345 10.86 21.91 -22.81
CA PHE A 345 10.07 23.02 -23.35
C PHE A 345 8.86 23.41 -22.47
N VAL A 346 8.83 23.00 -21.20
CA VAL A 346 7.95 23.59 -20.18
C VAL A 346 8.73 24.72 -19.52
N ASP A 347 8.77 25.89 -20.17
CA ASP A 347 9.61 27.04 -19.77
C ASP A 347 8.99 27.93 -18.67
N ARG A 348 7.72 27.69 -18.30
CA ARG A 348 6.93 28.53 -17.40
C ARG A 348 5.93 27.73 -16.55
N THR A 349 5.60 28.27 -15.38
CA THR A 349 4.41 27.86 -14.65
C THR A 349 3.15 28.52 -15.22
N THR A 350 2.00 27.92 -14.93
CA THR A 350 0.65 28.40 -15.22
C THR A 350 -0.12 28.60 -13.92
N SER A 351 -1.27 29.29 -13.97
CA SER A 351 -2.07 29.61 -12.78
C SER A 351 -3.42 28.91 -12.82
N ILE A 352 -4.07 28.67 -11.67
CA ILE A 352 -5.41 28.06 -11.62
C ILE A 352 -6.46 28.90 -12.40
N ASP A 353 -6.23 30.20 -12.56
CA ASP A 353 -7.05 31.10 -13.39
C ASP A 353 -6.86 30.86 -14.90
N SER A 354 -5.63 30.57 -15.33
CA SER A 354 -5.24 30.27 -16.71
C SER A 354 -4.25 29.09 -16.71
N PRO A 355 -4.75 27.84 -16.57
CA PRO A 355 -3.92 26.67 -16.25
C PRO A 355 -3.30 26.01 -17.49
N PHE A 356 -3.26 26.71 -18.63
CA PHE A 356 -2.79 26.20 -19.91
C PHE A 356 -1.98 27.25 -20.68
N PHE A 357 -0.99 26.77 -21.43
CA PHE A 357 -0.43 27.44 -22.59
C PHE A 357 -0.31 26.43 -23.75
N ARG A 358 -0.14 26.92 -24.96
CA ARG A 358 0.13 26.11 -26.16
C ARG A 358 1.55 26.37 -26.64
N TYR A 359 2.32 25.29 -26.79
CA TYR A 359 3.67 25.31 -27.35
C TYR A 359 3.65 24.75 -28.78
N ASP A 360 4.12 25.53 -29.76
CA ASP A 360 4.39 25.08 -31.12
C ASP A 360 5.88 24.72 -31.26
N PRO A 361 6.23 23.42 -31.40
CA PRO A 361 7.63 23.01 -31.49
C PRO A 361 8.31 23.42 -32.80
N ILE A 362 7.56 23.58 -33.89
CA ILE A 362 8.10 23.87 -35.23
C ILE A 362 8.47 25.35 -35.36
N MET A 363 7.67 26.24 -34.77
CA MET A 363 7.96 27.67 -34.68
C MET A 363 8.75 28.06 -33.43
N ASP A 364 8.93 27.14 -32.47
CA ASP A 364 9.52 27.38 -31.15
C ASP A 364 8.86 28.57 -30.43
N SER A 365 7.55 28.48 -30.24
CA SER A 365 6.73 29.60 -29.76
C SER A 365 5.64 29.20 -28.79
N TYR A 366 5.34 30.10 -27.86
CA TYR A 366 4.44 29.92 -26.72
C TYR A 366 3.27 30.89 -26.84
N HIS A 367 2.06 30.38 -26.61
CA HIS A 367 0.81 31.10 -26.83
C HIS A 367 -0.16 30.83 -25.67
N ASP A 368 -0.89 31.84 -25.21
CA ASP A 368 -1.83 31.69 -24.09
C ASP A 368 -3.25 31.31 -24.55
N ASP A 369 -3.37 30.78 -25.78
CA ASP A 369 -4.61 30.37 -26.43
C ASP A 369 -4.68 28.85 -26.70
N MET A 370 -5.85 28.39 -27.17
CA MET A 370 -6.10 27.00 -27.54
C MET A 370 -6.09 26.74 -29.05
N GLU A 371 -5.86 27.73 -29.91
CA GLU A 371 -6.14 27.69 -31.35
C GLU A 371 -4.88 27.51 -32.21
N GLY A 372 -4.97 26.75 -33.31
CA GLY A 372 -3.81 26.52 -34.19
C GLY A 372 -2.87 25.41 -33.72
N ASN A 373 -1.62 25.43 -34.19
CA ASN A 373 -0.69 24.30 -34.11
C ASN A 373 -0.01 24.14 -32.74
N GLY A 374 0.53 22.93 -32.48
CA GLY A 374 1.29 22.61 -31.26
C GLY A 374 0.54 21.79 -30.22
N VAL A 375 1.13 21.67 -29.03
CA VAL A 375 0.61 20.92 -27.88
C VAL A 375 0.14 21.85 -26.77
N VAL A 376 -0.92 21.48 -26.06
CA VAL A 376 -1.38 22.21 -24.87
C VAL A 376 -0.71 21.66 -23.61
N CYS A 377 -0.04 22.53 -22.87
CA CYS A 377 0.67 22.21 -21.64
C CYS A 377 -0.06 22.79 -20.43
N LEU A 378 -0.30 21.97 -19.40
CA LEU A 378 -0.67 22.39 -18.04
C LEU A 378 0.55 22.24 -17.15
N ALA A 379 0.88 23.26 -16.35
CA ALA A 379 2.02 23.26 -15.44
C ALA A 379 1.70 24.13 -14.22
N VAL A 380 0.88 23.63 -13.29
CA VAL A 380 0.38 24.41 -12.13
C VAL A 380 1.04 23.91 -10.85
N ASP A 381 1.80 24.77 -10.18
CA ASP A 381 2.60 24.47 -8.98
C ASP A 381 1.76 24.23 -7.71
N ILE A 382 0.55 24.80 -7.65
CA ILE A 382 -0.34 24.79 -6.47
C ILE A 382 -1.60 23.92 -6.61
N LEU A 383 -1.65 22.97 -7.55
CA LEU A 383 -2.82 22.08 -7.80
C LEU A 383 -3.52 21.50 -6.54
N PRO A 384 -2.82 21.07 -5.46
CA PRO A 384 -3.49 20.61 -4.24
C PRO A 384 -4.38 21.63 -3.51
N THR A 385 -4.31 22.91 -3.88
CA THR A 385 -5.18 23.97 -3.32
C THR A 385 -6.61 23.88 -3.84
N GLU A 386 -6.85 23.28 -5.01
CA GLU A 386 -8.18 23.21 -5.61
C GLU A 386 -9.13 22.32 -4.82
N PHE A 387 -8.63 21.19 -4.29
CA PHE A 387 -9.35 20.35 -3.32
C PHE A 387 -9.01 20.74 -1.86
N ALA A 388 -9.05 22.03 -1.54
CA ALA A 388 -8.60 22.56 -0.25
C ALA A 388 -9.23 21.84 0.97
N LYS A 389 -10.49 21.43 0.90
CA LYS A 389 -11.25 20.80 1.99
C LYS A 389 -10.69 19.41 2.31
N GLU A 390 -10.65 18.52 1.32
CA GLU A 390 -10.12 17.17 1.45
C GLU A 390 -8.60 17.16 1.67
N ALA A 391 -7.87 18.10 1.08
CA ALA A 391 -6.44 18.29 1.33
C ALA A 391 -6.18 18.69 2.79
N SER A 392 -6.93 19.64 3.35
CA SER A 392 -6.84 20.03 4.78
C SER A 392 -7.23 18.87 5.70
N GLN A 393 -8.27 18.10 5.35
CA GLN A 393 -8.69 16.96 6.17
C GLN A 393 -7.65 15.83 6.16
N HIS A 394 -7.06 15.51 5.00
CA HIS A 394 -5.99 14.52 4.89
C HIS A 394 -4.74 14.97 5.66
N PHE A 395 -4.33 16.23 5.49
CA PHE A 395 -3.17 16.81 6.15
C PHE A 395 -3.33 16.85 7.68
N GLY A 396 -4.47 17.37 8.16
CA GLY A 396 -4.79 17.43 9.59
C GLY A 396 -4.94 16.06 10.25
N ASN A 397 -5.40 15.03 9.52
CA ASN A 397 -5.51 13.66 10.05
C ASN A 397 -4.13 13.10 10.46
N ILE A 398 -3.06 13.57 9.81
CA ILE A 398 -1.68 13.22 10.10
C ILE A 398 -1.10 14.21 11.12
N LEU A 399 -1.17 15.52 10.85
CA LEU A 399 -0.58 16.56 11.70
C LEU A 399 -1.12 16.57 13.14
N SER A 400 -2.42 16.33 13.34
CA SER A 400 -3.03 16.35 14.68
C SER A 400 -2.41 15.35 15.68
N GLN A 401 -1.74 14.30 15.18
CA GLN A 401 -1.02 13.34 16.01
C GLN A 401 0.26 13.95 16.63
N PHE A 402 0.93 14.85 15.90
CA PHE A 402 2.14 15.54 16.36
C PHE A 402 1.85 16.80 17.19
N VAL A 403 0.72 17.47 16.92
CA VAL A 403 0.32 18.71 17.61
C VAL A 403 0.22 18.53 19.12
N ILE A 404 -0.23 17.37 19.60
CA ILE A 404 -0.32 17.07 21.05
C ILE A 404 1.06 17.18 21.71
N HIS A 405 2.11 16.61 21.10
CA HIS A 405 3.48 16.67 21.60
C HIS A 405 4.05 18.09 21.52
N LEU A 406 3.93 18.74 20.36
CA LEU A 406 4.44 20.10 20.13
C LEU A 406 3.78 21.14 21.06
N ALA A 407 2.47 21.02 21.33
CA ALA A 407 1.73 21.93 22.20
C ALA A 407 2.03 21.75 23.70
N SER A 408 2.51 20.57 24.12
CA SER A 408 2.80 20.23 25.52
C SER A 408 4.26 20.30 25.94
N ALA A 409 5.19 20.22 24.99
CA ALA A 409 6.61 20.17 25.30
C ALA A 409 7.06 21.51 25.88
N THR A 410 7.48 21.53 27.15
CA THR A 410 8.11 22.72 27.74
C THR A 410 9.60 22.84 27.38
N ASP A 411 10.17 21.76 26.85
CA ASP A 411 11.61 21.53 26.63
C ASP A 411 11.77 20.64 25.38
N ILE A 412 12.68 21.03 24.48
CA ILE A 412 12.91 20.36 23.19
C ILE A 412 13.46 18.95 23.36
N THR A 413 14.19 18.66 24.44
CA THR A 413 14.76 17.33 24.70
C THR A 413 13.68 16.26 24.84
N LYS A 414 12.49 16.65 25.31
CA LYS A 414 11.34 15.77 25.62
C LYS A 414 10.45 15.46 24.41
N LEU A 415 10.72 16.07 23.26
CA LEU A 415 9.99 15.75 22.03
C LEU A 415 10.44 14.40 21.42
N PRO A 416 9.54 13.67 20.75
CA PRO A 416 9.88 12.52 19.91
C PRO A 416 11.01 12.83 18.92
N ALA A 417 11.86 11.85 18.62
CA ALA A 417 13.08 12.04 17.83
C ALA A 417 12.81 12.65 16.44
N HIS A 418 11.75 12.25 15.74
CA HIS A 418 11.35 12.83 14.45
C HIS A 418 10.92 14.30 14.56
N LEU A 419 10.29 14.72 15.67
CA LEU A 419 9.95 16.13 15.90
C LEU A 419 11.16 16.97 16.33
N ARG A 420 12.12 16.40 17.07
CA ARG A 420 13.41 17.07 17.35
C ARG A 420 14.21 17.26 16.06
N LYS A 421 14.31 16.22 15.22
CA LYS A 421 14.97 16.32 13.91
C LYS A 421 14.34 17.38 13.01
N ALA A 422 13.02 17.57 13.04
CA ALA A 422 12.34 18.61 12.26
C ALA A 422 12.52 20.05 12.79
N CYS A 423 13.15 20.26 13.95
CA CYS A 423 13.31 21.57 14.59
C CYS A 423 14.59 22.27 14.11
N ILE A 424 14.47 23.20 13.16
CA ILE A 424 15.59 23.91 12.53
C ILE A 424 16.24 24.91 13.49
N ALA A 425 15.41 25.68 14.20
CA ALA A 425 15.85 26.71 15.13
C ALA A 425 15.09 26.59 16.46
N HIS A 426 15.72 27.02 17.56
CA HIS A 426 15.11 27.11 18.89
C HIS A 426 15.81 28.18 19.75
N GLY A 427 15.04 29.03 20.44
CA GLY A 427 15.57 29.96 21.45
C GLY A 427 16.47 31.08 20.92
N GLY A 428 16.55 31.27 19.60
CA GLY A 428 17.41 32.26 18.93
C GLY A 428 18.73 31.70 18.38
N VAL A 429 18.93 30.39 18.50
CA VAL A 429 20.02 29.66 17.83
C VAL A 429 19.44 28.59 16.90
N LEU A 430 20.27 28.07 16.01
CA LEU A 430 19.96 26.84 15.28
C LEU A 430 20.05 25.64 16.25
N THR A 431 19.39 24.53 15.92
CA THR A 431 19.69 23.26 16.60
C THR A 431 20.88 22.60 15.92
N SER A 432 21.67 21.81 16.65
CA SER A 432 23.00 21.34 16.20
C SER A 432 23.03 20.51 14.91
N LEU A 433 21.87 20.06 14.44
CA LEU A 433 21.72 19.37 13.15
C LEU A 433 21.81 20.34 11.95
N TYR A 434 21.70 21.66 12.20
CA TYR A 434 21.64 22.72 11.18
C TYR A 434 22.80 23.70 11.25
N ASP A 435 23.85 23.41 12.03
CA ASP A 435 25.03 24.26 12.18
C ASP A 435 25.86 24.39 10.89
N TYR A 436 25.55 23.61 9.85
CA TYR A 436 26.00 23.84 8.48
C TYR A 436 25.47 25.14 7.85
N ILE A 437 24.29 25.65 8.25
CA ILE A 437 23.66 26.79 7.56
C ILE A 437 24.51 28.08 7.69
N PRO A 438 25.00 28.48 8.88
CA PRO A 438 25.89 29.64 8.99
C PRO A 438 27.24 29.39 8.34
N ARG A 439 27.77 28.16 8.43
CA ARG A 439 29.04 27.75 7.79
C ARG A 439 28.98 27.95 6.26
N MET A 440 27.93 27.46 5.61
CA MET A 440 27.68 27.65 4.17
C MET A 440 27.39 29.11 3.80
N ARG A 441 26.69 29.88 4.64
CA ARG A 441 26.45 31.32 4.41
C ARG A 441 27.72 32.17 4.53
N ASN A 442 28.67 31.76 5.36
CA ASN A 442 29.93 32.49 5.54
C ASN A 442 30.88 32.26 4.37
N SER A 443 30.89 31.08 3.75
CA SER A 443 31.70 30.84 2.54
C SER A 443 31.30 31.70 1.33
N ASP A 444 30.04 32.13 1.26
CA ASP A 444 29.55 33.08 0.24
C ASP A 444 30.02 34.54 0.50
N SER A 445 30.61 34.82 1.67
CA SER A 445 30.82 36.20 2.16
C SER A 445 32.26 36.72 2.07
N GLU A 446 33.27 35.84 1.90
CA GLU A 446 34.68 36.28 1.75
C GLU A 446 34.92 37.06 0.43
N ASP A 447 34.02 36.94 -0.55
CA ASP A 447 34.16 37.53 -1.90
C ASP A 447 33.66 38.99 -2.00
N VAL A 448 33.26 39.63 -0.89
CA VAL A 448 32.75 41.03 -0.87
C VAL A 448 33.32 41.88 0.28
N SER A 449 34.65 41.92 0.42
CA SER A 449 35.32 43.03 1.14
C SER A 449 36.68 43.40 0.57
N GLU A 450 36.74 44.46 -0.23
CA GLU A 450 38.01 45.12 -0.56
C GLU A 450 38.60 45.84 0.67
N ASN A 451 39.93 45.81 0.79
CA ASN A 451 40.76 46.72 1.61
C ASN A 451 40.59 46.70 3.15
N SER A 452 41.40 45.87 3.82
CA SER A 452 42.34 46.42 4.82
C SER A 452 43.65 45.61 4.82
N ALA A 453 44.76 46.21 5.28
CA ALA A 453 46.11 45.69 5.05
C ALA A 453 46.79 45.09 6.30
N ASN A 454 47.79 44.23 6.05
CA ASN A 454 48.80 43.72 6.98
C ASN A 454 48.39 42.67 8.04
N SER A 455 48.28 41.41 7.60
CA SER A 455 48.90 40.29 8.32
C SER A 455 49.39 39.21 7.35
N SER A 456 50.62 38.73 7.52
CA SER A 456 51.30 37.86 6.54
C SER A 456 51.13 36.37 6.83
N SER A 457 50.31 35.68 6.02
CA SER A 457 50.30 34.21 5.96
C SER A 457 49.88 33.72 4.57
N ASN A 458 50.85 33.51 3.67
CA ASN A 458 50.65 32.81 2.40
C ASN A 458 50.48 31.31 2.70
N LYS A 459 49.22 30.90 2.94
CA LYS A 459 48.85 29.69 3.69
C LYS A 459 47.50 29.11 3.21
N ARG A 460 47.48 28.64 1.96
CA ARG A 460 46.69 27.51 1.42
C ARG A 460 47.57 26.95 0.30
N LYS A 461 48.03 25.69 0.40
CA LYS A 461 49.01 25.10 -0.53
C LYS A 461 48.43 23.99 -1.40
N TYR A 462 47.41 23.31 -0.90
CA TYR A 462 46.79 22.18 -1.55
C TYR A 462 45.28 22.37 -1.45
N ASN A 463 44.63 22.57 -2.60
CA ASN A 463 43.18 22.65 -2.72
C ASN A 463 42.69 21.48 -3.58
N ILE A 464 41.47 21.01 -3.30
CA ILE A 464 40.77 20.00 -4.10
C ILE A 464 39.28 20.35 -4.20
N LEU A 465 38.64 19.98 -5.29
CA LEU A 465 37.18 19.95 -5.35
C LEU A 465 36.69 18.61 -4.79
N VAL A 466 35.82 18.65 -3.77
CA VAL A 466 35.11 17.49 -3.23
C VAL A 466 33.64 17.59 -3.64
N SER A 467 33.19 16.68 -4.50
CA SER A 467 31.77 16.53 -4.83
C SER A 467 31.14 15.51 -3.88
N LEU A 468 30.34 16.01 -2.93
CA LEU A 468 29.51 15.20 -2.04
C LEU A 468 28.17 14.90 -2.72
N SER A 469 27.76 13.63 -2.72
CA SER A 469 26.39 13.24 -3.08
C SER A 469 25.82 12.18 -2.14
N GLY A 470 24.68 12.46 -1.51
CA GLY A 470 24.03 11.56 -0.56
C GLY A 470 22.82 12.23 0.10
N HIS A 471 22.35 11.71 1.24
CA HIS A 471 21.35 12.38 2.07
C HIS A 471 21.98 13.47 2.95
N LEU A 472 22.77 14.36 2.33
CA LEU A 472 23.65 15.33 3.01
C LEU A 472 22.91 16.16 4.06
N PHE A 473 21.70 16.61 3.73
CA PHE A 473 20.88 17.45 4.61
C PHE A 473 19.85 16.62 5.42
N ASP A 474 19.18 15.62 4.83
CA ASP A 474 18.15 14.82 5.52
C ASP A 474 18.72 13.88 6.61
N GLN A 475 19.94 13.38 6.42
CA GLN A 475 20.69 12.60 7.40
C GLN A 475 21.74 13.46 8.14
N PHE A 476 21.79 14.78 7.86
CA PHE A 476 22.69 15.75 8.49
C PHE A 476 24.21 15.52 8.30
N LEU A 477 24.57 14.60 7.41
CA LEU A 477 25.93 14.18 7.07
C LEU A 477 26.79 15.32 6.50
N ILE A 478 26.18 16.43 6.06
CA ILE A 478 26.90 17.65 5.69
C ILE A 478 27.64 18.26 6.89
N ASN A 479 27.11 18.17 8.11
CA ASN A 479 27.83 18.64 9.31
C ASN A 479 29.07 17.77 9.53
N GLU A 480 28.91 16.45 9.52
CA GLU A 480 30.01 15.49 9.72
C GLU A 480 31.13 15.70 8.68
N ALA A 481 30.77 15.98 7.41
CA ALA A 481 31.75 16.33 6.38
C ALA A 481 32.47 17.67 6.62
N LEU A 482 31.75 18.72 7.06
CA LEU A 482 32.35 20.03 7.36
C LEU A 482 33.19 19.99 8.65
N ASP A 483 32.73 19.29 9.69
CA ASP A 483 33.45 19.06 10.94
C ASP A 483 34.78 18.32 10.69
N ILE A 484 34.80 17.31 9.80
CA ILE A 484 36.03 16.62 9.39
C ILE A 484 37.03 17.59 8.73
N ILE A 485 36.56 18.49 7.86
CA ILE A 485 37.41 19.48 7.18
C ILE A 485 37.99 20.47 8.20
N GLU A 486 37.16 21.05 9.06
CA GLU A 486 37.57 22.07 10.04
C GLU A 486 38.45 21.50 11.15
N ALA A 487 38.12 20.31 11.69
CA ALA A 487 38.85 19.70 12.82
C ALA A 487 40.28 19.28 12.45
N ALA A 488 40.54 18.95 11.18
CA ALA A 488 41.87 18.69 10.67
C ALA A 488 42.70 19.97 10.39
N GLY A 489 42.09 21.16 10.48
CA GLY A 489 42.71 22.43 10.10
C GLY A 489 42.62 22.76 8.61
N GLY A 490 41.66 22.16 7.90
CA GLY A 490 41.28 22.55 6.55
C GLY A 490 40.31 23.75 6.53
N SER A 491 40.00 24.19 5.33
CA SER A 491 38.99 25.22 5.04
C SER A 491 38.16 24.78 3.82
N PHE A 492 36.92 25.24 3.71
CA PHE A 492 36.05 24.95 2.57
C PHE A 492 35.39 26.21 2.01
N HIS A 493 35.02 26.18 0.73
CA HIS A 493 34.13 27.14 0.09
C HIS A 493 33.06 26.40 -0.72
N LEU A 494 31.81 26.84 -0.63
CA LEU A 494 30.67 26.21 -1.30
C LEU A 494 30.56 26.69 -2.75
N VAL A 495 31.00 25.86 -3.69
CA VAL A 495 30.97 26.18 -5.13
C VAL A 495 29.57 25.99 -5.71
N ASN A 496 28.82 24.99 -5.22
CA ASN A 496 27.52 24.61 -5.74
C ASN A 496 26.73 23.79 -4.71
N CYS A 497 25.41 23.97 -4.65
CA CYS A 497 24.54 23.17 -3.78
C CYS A 497 23.19 22.90 -4.46
N HIS A 498 22.78 21.64 -4.49
CA HIS A 498 21.46 21.22 -4.95
C HIS A 498 20.84 20.26 -3.93
N VAL A 499 19.92 20.77 -3.12
CA VAL A 499 19.25 19.99 -2.07
C VAL A 499 18.09 19.20 -2.67
N GLY A 500 18.07 17.90 -2.43
CA GLY A 500 17.02 17.01 -2.95
C GLY A 500 15.63 17.43 -2.46
N GLN A 501 14.61 17.37 -3.32
CA GLN A 501 13.27 17.84 -2.95
C GLN A 501 12.46 16.87 -2.07
N SER A 502 13.10 15.84 -1.50
CA SER A 502 12.52 14.94 -0.50
C SER A 502 13.59 14.13 0.21
N ALA A 503 13.27 13.57 1.39
CA ALA A 503 14.13 12.66 2.15
C ALA A 503 14.50 11.32 1.45
N LYS A 504 14.15 11.14 0.17
CA LYS A 504 14.61 10.03 -0.69
C LYS A 504 15.30 10.49 -1.97
N ALA A 505 15.49 11.80 -2.14
CA ALA A 505 16.31 12.39 -3.19
C ALA A 505 17.77 12.51 -2.74
N VAL A 506 18.70 12.55 -3.70
CA VAL A 506 20.13 12.68 -3.42
C VAL A 506 20.47 14.17 -3.45
N SER A 507 20.90 14.70 -2.31
CA SER A 507 21.45 16.05 -2.25
C SER A 507 22.89 16.06 -2.75
N PHE A 508 23.26 17.13 -3.44
CA PHE A 508 24.57 17.32 -4.06
C PHE A 508 25.20 18.61 -3.55
N SER A 509 26.49 18.57 -3.21
CA SER A 509 27.25 19.74 -2.75
C SER A 509 28.68 19.66 -3.28
N GLU A 510 29.14 20.74 -3.92
CA GLU A 510 30.53 20.86 -4.37
C GLU A 510 31.25 21.83 -3.44
N LEU A 511 32.25 21.31 -2.73
CA LEU A 511 33.07 22.06 -1.79
C LEU A 511 34.50 22.15 -2.37
N GLU A 512 35.03 23.35 -2.57
CA GLU A 512 36.48 23.50 -2.71
C GLU A 512 37.09 23.42 -1.30
N VAL A 513 37.90 22.39 -1.04
CA VAL A 513 38.53 22.12 0.25
C VAL A 513 40.02 22.42 0.15
N GLY A 514 40.52 23.35 0.97
CA GLY A 514 41.89 23.85 0.94
C GLY A 514 42.62 23.71 2.28
N ALA A 515 43.88 23.28 2.24
CA ALA A 515 44.73 23.05 3.41
C ALA A 515 46.16 23.58 3.24
N ASP A 516 46.84 23.72 4.38
CA ASP A 516 48.22 24.19 4.51
C ASP A 516 49.28 23.17 4.09
N ASP A 517 48.98 21.90 4.29
CA ASP A 517 49.88 20.77 4.07
C ASP A 517 49.14 19.60 3.39
N ARG A 518 49.91 18.77 2.68
CA ARG A 518 49.37 17.65 1.91
C ARG A 518 48.89 16.52 2.82
N ALA A 519 49.61 16.19 3.90
CA ALA A 519 49.17 15.13 4.81
C ALA A 519 47.90 15.55 5.59
N VAL A 520 47.69 16.84 5.81
CA VAL A 520 46.42 17.38 6.34
C VAL A 520 45.30 17.22 5.32
N LEU A 521 45.52 17.58 4.05
CA LEU A 521 44.53 17.41 2.99
C LEU A 521 44.16 15.93 2.79
N ASP A 522 45.16 15.03 2.82
CA ASP A 522 44.96 13.59 2.70
C ASP A 522 44.20 13.02 3.88
N ASN A 523 44.50 13.44 5.11
CA ASN A 523 43.75 13.01 6.30
C ASN A 523 42.29 13.49 6.27
N ILE A 524 42.02 14.71 5.80
CA ILE A 524 40.65 15.20 5.55
C ILE A 524 39.95 14.26 4.55
N ILE A 525 40.63 13.89 3.48
CA ILE A 525 40.04 13.14 2.37
C ILE A 525 39.85 11.66 2.71
N ASP A 526 40.78 11.01 3.40
CA ASP A 526 40.61 9.65 3.90
C ASP A 526 39.51 9.60 4.98
N SER A 527 39.40 10.63 5.83
CA SER A 527 38.29 10.76 6.78
C SER A 527 36.93 10.94 6.09
N LEU A 528 36.84 11.80 5.07
CA LEU A 528 35.65 11.94 4.22
C LEU A 528 35.33 10.66 3.41
N THR A 529 36.35 9.89 3.04
CA THR A 529 36.21 8.61 2.34
C THR A 529 35.74 7.50 3.27
N SER A 530 36.17 7.53 4.54
CA SER A 530 35.65 6.67 5.61
C SER A 530 34.19 7.01 5.96
N LEU A 531 33.83 8.29 6.00
CA LEU A 531 32.43 8.73 6.14
C LEU A 531 31.52 8.15 5.03
N ALA A 532 32.07 8.01 3.82
CA ALA A 532 31.42 7.38 2.67
C ALA A 532 31.52 5.84 2.62
N ASN A 533 32.47 5.22 3.33
CA ASN A 533 32.75 3.78 3.32
C ASN A 533 33.26 3.31 4.70
N PRO A 534 32.39 3.23 5.73
CA PRO A 534 32.81 2.78 7.05
C PRO A 534 33.28 1.31 7.00
N THR A 535 34.53 1.05 7.40
CA THR A 535 35.06 -0.32 7.49
C THR A 535 34.58 -1.02 8.76
N GLU A 536 34.64 -2.35 8.78
CA GLU A 536 33.95 -3.29 9.70
C GLU A 536 34.33 -3.24 11.22
N HIS A 537 34.76 -2.08 11.73
CA HIS A 537 35.67 -1.98 12.88
C HIS A 537 35.01 -1.42 14.14
N ASP A 538 34.18 -0.39 13.99
CA ASP A 538 33.21 0.00 15.00
C ASP A 538 31.91 -0.80 14.84
N LYS A 539 31.95 -2.10 15.19
CA LYS A 539 30.77 -3.01 15.23
C LYS A 539 29.74 -2.67 16.33
N PHE A 540 29.60 -1.38 16.66
CA PHE A 540 28.76 -0.84 17.72
C PHE A 540 27.99 0.45 17.34
N VAL A 541 27.85 0.77 16.05
CA VAL A 541 26.88 1.77 15.52
C VAL A 541 26.05 1.15 14.38
N ASN A 542 24.84 1.70 14.12
CA ASN A 542 23.81 1.12 13.25
C ASN A 542 24.25 0.83 11.80
N GLN A 543 23.88 -0.34 11.26
CA GLN A 543 24.09 -0.74 9.85
C GLN A 543 23.21 -0.01 8.80
N ASP A 544 22.81 1.23 9.04
CA ASP A 544 21.98 2.04 8.11
C ASP A 544 22.46 3.50 7.95
N SER A 545 23.62 3.85 8.54
CA SER A 545 24.22 5.19 8.43
C SER A 545 25.13 5.35 7.20
N SER A 546 25.14 6.56 6.66
CA SER A 546 26.07 7.12 5.67
C SER A 546 26.27 6.39 4.32
N LYS A 547 25.17 6.22 3.55
CA LYS A 547 25.27 6.11 2.07
C LYS A 547 25.63 7.46 1.43
N ILE A 548 26.86 7.92 1.66
CA ILE A 548 27.45 9.05 0.93
C ILE A 548 28.28 8.49 -0.21
N SER A 549 28.04 8.97 -1.42
CA SER A 549 28.95 8.82 -2.54
C SER A 549 29.89 10.04 -2.60
N LEU A 550 31.18 9.79 -2.35
CA LEU A 550 32.25 10.78 -2.40
C LEU A 550 32.90 10.74 -3.79
N LYS A 551 32.70 11.78 -4.62
CA LYS A 551 33.46 11.96 -5.86
C LYS A 551 34.54 13.02 -5.62
N LEU A 552 35.74 12.55 -5.30
CA LEU A 552 36.92 13.39 -5.17
C LEU A 552 37.40 13.88 -6.55
N GLY A 553 37.85 15.14 -6.60
CA GLY A 553 38.79 15.59 -7.62
C GLY A 553 40.15 14.86 -7.49
N LYS A 554 41.19 15.39 -8.14
CA LYS A 554 42.52 14.75 -8.09
C LYS A 554 43.25 15.03 -6.76
N VAL A 555 43.17 14.05 -5.83
CA VAL A 555 43.98 13.91 -4.60
C VAL A 555 45.36 13.30 -4.87
N GLN A 556 46.25 13.31 -3.87
CA GLN A 556 47.35 12.35 -3.63
C GLN A 556 47.73 12.44 -2.11
N GLU A 557 47.77 11.45 -1.18
CA GLU A 557 47.72 9.95 -1.22
C GLU A 557 47.91 9.17 0.18
N ASN A 558 47.01 8.22 0.63
CA ASN A 558 47.27 6.83 1.23
C ASN A 558 47.07 6.32 2.76
N GLY A 559 45.88 5.85 3.29
CA GLY A 559 45.44 4.54 4.03
C GLY A 559 45.85 4.06 5.52
N ILE A 560 45.42 2.96 6.27
CA ILE A 560 44.33 1.85 6.39
C ILE A 560 44.49 0.84 7.67
N GLU A 561 43.46 0.17 8.34
CA GLU A 561 43.57 -0.96 9.42
C GLU A 561 42.33 -1.93 9.78
N LYS A 562 42.30 -2.82 10.87
CA LYS A 562 41.27 -3.91 11.28
C LYS A 562 41.13 -4.40 12.83
N GLU A 563 40.24 -5.22 13.53
CA GLU A 563 38.83 -5.88 13.58
C GLU A 563 38.30 -6.46 15.00
N PRO A 564 36.97 -6.37 15.41
CA PRO A 564 36.27 -7.06 16.58
C PRO A 564 34.89 -7.83 16.31
N ASP A 565 34.01 -8.25 17.29
CA ASP A 565 32.64 -8.92 17.09
C ASP A 565 31.56 -8.97 18.29
N GLN A 566 30.38 -9.73 18.26
CA GLN A 566 29.13 -9.54 19.12
C GLN A 566 28.25 -10.73 19.78
N LYS A 567 26.88 -10.91 19.59
CA LYS A 567 25.85 -11.43 20.62
C LYS A 567 24.59 -12.36 20.18
N LYS A 568 23.58 -12.71 21.07
CA LYS A 568 22.42 -13.73 20.90
C LYS A 568 21.05 -13.49 21.70
N LYS A 569 19.91 -14.23 21.45
CA LYS A 569 18.46 -14.04 21.93
C LYS A 569 17.54 -15.30 22.25
N ALA A 570 16.18 -15.26 22.12
CA ALA A 570 15.14 -16.34 22.33
C ALA A 570 14.20 -16.53 21.09
N ALA A 571 13.56 -17.70 20.83
CA ALA A 571 13.12 -18.04 19.46
C ALA A 571 11.84 -18.91 19.19
N VAL A 572 11.25 -18.78 18.00
CA VAL A 572 10.07 -19.53 17.46
C VAL A 572 10.33 -20.05 16.03
N LEU A 573 9.85 -21.25 15.67
CA LEU A 573 9.93 -21.82 14.29
C LEU A 573 8.54 -21.88 13.63
N ILE A 574 8.35 -21.20 12.50
CA ILE A 574 7.17 -21.36 11.64
C ILE A 574 7.51 -22.31 10.49
N LEU A 575 6.69 -23.34 10.29
CA LEU A 575 6.81 -24.29 9.19
C LEU A 575 5.75 -23.99 8.13
N GLY A 576 6.21 -23.69 6.90
CA GLY A 576 5.39 -23.40 5.73
C GLY A 576 5.32 -21.91 5.39
N ALA A 577 6.10 -21.48 4.39
CA ALA A 577 6.15 -20.11 3.87
C ALA A 577 4.93 -19.74 2.98
N GLY A 578 3.72 -20.10 3.38
CA GLY A 578 2.47 -19.74 2.69
C GLY A 578 2.03 -18.30 2.96
N ARG A 579 1.00 -17.82 2.24
CA ARG A 579 0.41 -16.46 2.41
C ARG A 579 0.02 -16.13 3.86
N VAL A 580 -0.31 -17.13 4.67
CA VAL A 580 -0.65 -17.00 6.10
C VAL A 580 0.56 -16.79 7.03
N CYS A 581 1.78 -17.11 6.56
CA CYS A 581 3.00 -17.05 7.37
C CYS A 581 3.48 -15.61 7.61
N GLN A 582 3.35 -14.74 6.62
CA GLN A 582 3.80 -13.34 6.71
C GLN A 582 3.18 -12.59 7.91
N PRO A 583 1.84 -12.48 8.06
CA PRO A 583 1.25 -11.78 9.21
C PRO A 583 1.51 -12.46 10.56
N ALA A 584 1.75 -13.78 10.57
CA ALA A 584 2.16 -14.48 11.79
C ALA A 584 3.58 -14.06 12.22
N ALA A 585 4.53 -14.02 11.27
CA ALA A 585 5.91 -13.59 11.51
C ALA A 585 6.00 -12.09 11.87
N GLU A 586 5.24 -11.22 11.19
CA GLU A 586 5.12 -9.78 11.50
C GLU A 586 4.60 -9.54 12.92
N MET A 587 3.61 -10.31 13.37
CA MET A 587 3.08 -10.19 14.74
C MET A 587 4.09 -10.70 15.78
N LEU A 588 4.73 -11.85 15.54
CA LEU A 588 5.68 -12.43 16.50
C LEU A 588 6.92 -11.56 16.69
N SER A 589 7.54 -11.09 15.60
CA SER A 589 8.78 -10.32 15.70
C SER A 589 8.58 -8.88 16.16
N SER A 590 7.34 -8.37 16.17
CA SER A 590 6.98 -7.08 16.78
C SER A 590 6.68 -7.16 18.28
N PHE A 591 6.58 -8.38 18.84
CA PHE A 591 6.46 -8.58 20.29
C PHE A 591 7.76 -8.18 21.03
N GLY A 592 7.64 -7.80 22.31
CA GLY A 592 8.77 -7.43 23.16
C GLY A 592 9.43 -6.06 22.86
N ARG A 593 9.08 -5.37 21.76
CA ARG A 593 9.72 -4.09 21.38
C ARG A 593 9.07 -2.87 22.05
N PRO A 594 9.83 -1.76 22.27
CA PRO A 594 9.30 -0.51 22.82
C PRO A 594 8.19 0.16 22.00
N SER A 595 8.11 -0.15 20.69
CA SER A 595 7.05 0.30 19.78
C SER A 595 5.87 -0.67 19.66
N SER A 596 5.85 -1.77 20.44
CA SER A 596 4.76 -2.73 20.41
C SER A 596 3.43 -2.05 20.77
N SER A 597 2.43 -2.26 19.91
CA SER A 597 1.15 -1.55 19.98
C SER A 597 0.30 -2.05 21.14
N GLN A 598 -0.81 -1.35 21.42
CA GLN A 598 -1.66 -1.50 22.61
C GLN A 598 -2.09 -2.95 22.96
N TRP A 599 -2.02 -3.88 22.02
CA TRP A 599 -2.29 -5.31 22.21
C TRP A 599 -1.20 -6.09 22.96
N SER A 600 0.07 -5.66 22.97
CA SER A 600 1.12 -6.34 23.74
C SER A 600 0.82 -6.28 25.25
N LYS A 601 0.24 -5.17 25.70
CA LYS A 601 -0.21 -4.95 27.08
C LYS A 601 -1.36 -5.85 27.53
N THR A 602 -2.14 -6.42 26.60
CA THR A 602 -3.14 -7.46 26.92
C THR A 602 -2.53 -8.84 27.19
N LEU A 603 -1.22 -9.02 26.95
CA LEU A 603 -0.47 -10.23 27.29
C LEU A 603 0.40 -10.01 28.55
N SER A 604 0.96 -8.81 28.73
CA SER A 604 1.73 -8.41 29.91
C SER A 604 0.85 -7.85 31.03
N GLU A 605 0.36 -8.72 31.93
CA GLU A 605 -0.45 -8.32 33.11
C GLU A 605 0.26 -8.47 34.46
N ASP A 606 1.53 -8.89 34.48
CA ASP A 606 2.37 -8.99 35.67
C ASP A 606 3.53 -7.97 35.62
N ASP A 607 3.90 -7.38 36.76
CA ASP A 607 4.92 -6.33 36.91
C ASP A 607 6.38 -6.86 36.77
N PHE A 608 6.66 -7.58 35.69
CA PHE A 608 8.01 -8.03 35.32
C PHE A 608 8.43 -7.49 33.95
N GLU A 609 9.41 -6.58 33.95
CA GLU A 609 10.11 -6.13 32.74
C GLU A 609 10.89 -7.30 32.13
N CYS A 610 10.31 -7.94 31.11
CA CYS A 610 11.00 -8.92 30.29
C CYS A 610 10.86 -8.53 28.82
N GLU A 611 11.81 -7.72 28.32
CA GLU A 611 12.00 -7.43 26.89
C GLU A 611 12.39 -8.73 26.14
N THR A 612 11.40 -9.60 25.95
CA THR A 612 11.55 -10.89 25.29
C THR A 612 11.53 -10.66 23.79
N ASP A 613 12.68 -10.26 23.23
CA ASP A 613 12.85 -10.08 21.80
C ASP A 613 12.77 -11.44 21.09
N VAL A 614 11.70 -11.65 20.31
CA VAL A 614 11.39 -12.94 19.66
C VAL A 614 12.07 -13.01 18.30
N GLU A 615 13.02 -13.94 18.20
CA GLU A 615 13.62 -14.38 16.94
C GLU A 615 12.71 -15.40 16.25
N VAL A 616 12.40 -15.22 14.97
CA VAL A 616 11.46 -16.09 14.24
C VAL A 616 12.18 -16.74 13.06
N ILE A 617 12.13 -18.07 12.99
CA ILE A 617 12.69 -18.85 11.90
C ILE A 617 11.54 -19.34 11.01
N VAL A 618 11.62 -19.13 9.70
CA VAL A 618 10.61 -19.58 8.72
C VAL A 618 11.20 -20.70 7.87
N GLY A 619 10.72 -21.93 8.06
CA GLY A 619 11.12 -23.10 7.29
C GLY A 619 10.22 -23.39 6.10
N SER A 620 10.81 -23.57 4.92
CA SER A 620 10.11 -24.02 3.71
C SER A 620 10.93 -25.06 2.93
N LEU A 621 10.25 -25.89 2.13
CA LEU A 621 10.90 -26.87 1.24
C LEU A 621 11.83 -26.18 0.22
N TYR A 622 11.48 -24.96 -0.20
CA TYR A 622 12.28 -24.10 -1.07
C TYR A 622 12.71 -22.85 -0.31
N LEU A 623 14.03 -22.59 -0.27
CA LEU A 623 14.61 -21.46 0.46
C LEU A 623 14.00 -20.11 0.03
N LYS A 624 13.85 -19.91 -1.28
CA LYS A 624 13.31 -18.68 -1.90
C LYS A 624 11.94 -18.29 -1.35
N ASP A 625 11.07 -19.25 -1.07
CA ASP A 625 9.73 -18.97 -0.54
C ASP A 625 9.81 -18.42 0.88
N ALA A 626 10.71 -18.98 1.71
CA ALA A 626 10.99 -18.46 3.04
C ALA A 626 11.65 -17.07 2.98
N GLU A 627 12.67 -16.89 2.14
CA GLU A 627 13.34 -15.59 1.91
C GLU A 627 12.33 -14.50 1.50
N GLN A 628 11.42 -14.80 0.56
CA GLN A 628 10.39 -13.86 0.10
C GLN A 628 9.36 -13.51 1.19
N ILE A 629 9.04 -14.44 2.09
CA ILE A 629 8.14 -14.19 3.23
C ILE A 629 8.81 -13.36 4.33
N VAL A 630 10.10 -13.53 4.59
CA VAL A 630 10.82 -12.78 5.63
C VAL A 630 11.36 -11.42 5.15
N GLU A 631 11.33 -11.15 3.85
CA GLU A 631 11.86 -9.92 3.24
C GLU A 631 11.24 -8.64 3.86
N GLY A 632 12.05 -7.92 4.63
CA GLY A 632 11.66 -6.69 5.31
C GLY A 632 11.02 -6.89 6.69
N ILE A 633 10.92 -8.12 7.20
CA ILE A 633 10.47 -8.39 8.58
C ILE A 633 11.72 -8.53 9.49
N PRO A 634 12.01 -7.56 10.38
CA PRO A 634 13.18 -7.61 11.26
C PRO A 634 13.06 -8.70 12.33
N ASN A 635 14.18 -9.30 12.74
CA ASN A 635 14.27 -10.49 13.62
C ASN A 635 13.61 -11.76 13.04
N VAL A 636 13.48 -11.87 11.71
CA VAL A 636 12.96 -13.07 11.04
C VAL A 636 13.98 -13.60 10.03
N ALA A 637 14.23 -14.92 10.05
CA ALA A 637 15.20 -15.60 9.19
C ALA A 637 14.55 -16.74 8.39
N GLY A 638 14.78 -16.78 7.07
CA GLY A 638 14.32 -17.87 6.21
C GLY A 638 15.31 -19.03 6.17
N ILE A 639 14.82 -20.27 6.22
CA ILE A 639 15.63 -21.49 6.06
C ILE A 639 14.98 -22.48 5.09
N GLN A 640 15.82 -23.30 4.45
CA GLN A 640 15.35 -24.48 3.76
C GLN A 640 15.19 -25.64 4.75
N LEU A 641 14.02 -26.26 4.78
CA LEU A 641 13.69 -27.39 5.64
C LEU A 641 12.60 -28.26 5.02
N ASP A 642 12.93 -29.51 4.71
CA ASP A 642 11.95 -30.57 4.49
C ASP A 642 11.57 -31.19 5.84
N VAL A 643 10.28 -31.29 6.15
CA VAL A 643 9.78 -31.93 7.38
C VAL A 643 9.88 -33.46 7.34
N MET A 644 10.15 -34.05 6.17
CA MET A 644 10.49 -35.47 6.03
C MET A 644 11.96 -35.76 6.40
N ASP A 645 12.84 -34.76 6.38
CA ASP A 645 14.18 -34.88 6.96
C ASP A 645 14.09 -34.73 8.48
N HIS A 646 13.87 -35.86 9.15
CA HIS A 646 13.83 -35.92 10.60
C HIS A 646 15.09 -35.35 11.27
N ALA A 647 16.28 -35.45 10.67
CA ALA A 647 17.51 -34.99 11.30
C ALA A 647 17.58 -33.45 11.32
N ASN A 648 17.30 -32.79 10.19
CA ASN A 648 17.22 -31.33 10.15
C ASN A 648 15.97 -30.79 10.88
N LEU A 649 14.84 -31.50 10.86
CA LEU A 649 13.65 -31.12 11.63
C LEU A 649 13.95 -31.07 13.14
N HIS A 650 14.57 -32.13 13.69
CA HIS A 650 14.95 -32.16 15.10
C HIS A 650 16.01 -31.09 15.44
N LYS A 651 16.99 -30.87 14.54
CA LYS A 651 18.00 -29.81 14.68
C LYS A 651 17.32 -28.45 14.86
N TYR A 652 16.39 -28.05 14.01
CA TYR A 652 15.74 -26.74 14.11
C TYR A 652 14.72 -26.65 15.26
N ILE A 653 13.91 -27.68 15.50
CA ILE A 653 12.99 -27.70 16.66
C ILE A 653 13.76 -27.60 18.00
N SER A 654 14.97 -28.16 18.10
CA SER A 654 15.76 -28.09 19.34
C SER A 654 16.20 -26.66 19.71
N GLN A 655 16.34 -25.77 18.72
CA GLN A 655 16.86 -24.40 18.86
C GLN A 655 15.79 -23.36 19.25
N VAL A 656 14.50 -23.69 19.10
CA VAL A 656 13.36 -22.78 19.35
C VAL A 656 12.52 -23.24 20.53
N ASP A 657 11.66 -22.40 21.06
CA ASP A 657 10.82 -22.71 22.22
C ASP A 657 9.42 -23.21 21.78
N ILE A 658 8.90 -22.66 20.67
CA ILE A 658 7.61 -23.03 20.08
C ILE A 658 7.74 -23.26 18.57
N VAL A 659 6.96 -24.21 18.06
CA VAL A 659 6.77 -24.47 16.63
C VAL A 659 5.35 -24.08 16.21
N ILE A 660 5.20 -23.45 15.04
CA ILE A 660 3.90 -23.18 14.41
C ILE A 660 3.84 -23.93 13.08
N SER A 661 2.89 -24.85 12.92
CA SER A 661 2.70 -25.57 11.66
C SER A 661 1.58 -24.94 10.83
N LEU A 662 1.97 -24.29 9.73
CA LEU A 662 1.09 -23.76 8.69
C LEU A 662 1.12 -24.63 7.41
N LEU A 663 1.60 -25.87 7.55
CA LEU A 663 1.66 -26.90 6.52
C LEU A 663 0.30 -27.60 6.30
N PRO A 664 0.14 -28.39 5.21
CA PRO A 664 -1.01 -29.28 5.05
C PRO A 664 -1.16 -30.25 6.22
N ALA A 665 -2.41 -30.57 6.58
CA ALA A 665 -2.74 -31.34 7.80
C ALA A 665 -2.03 -32.71 7.90
N SER A 666 -1.70 -33.35 6.77
CA SER A 666 -0.92 -34.59 6.69
C SER A 666 0.47 -34.50 7.33
N CYS A 667 1.05 -33.31 7.42
CA CYS A 667 2.38 -33.07 8.01
C CYS A 667 2.34 -32.90 9.54
N HIS A 668 1.20 -32.51 10.11
CA HIS A 668 1.11 -32.11 11.53
C HIS A 668 1.49 -33.24 12.48
N ILE A 669 1.17 -34.49 12.16
CA ILE A 669 1.52 -35.64 13.01
C ILE A 669 3.04 -35.86 13.10
N ILE A 670 3.80 -35.55 12.05
CA ILE A 670 5.27 -35.69 12.02
C ILE A 670 5.90 -34.60 12.91
N VAL A 671 5.45 -33.35 12.72
CA VAL A 671 5.89 -32.19 13.52
C VAL A 671 5.53 -32.40 15.00
N ALA A 672 4.33 -32.90 15.30
CA ALA A 672 3.84 -33.10 16.66
C ALA A 672 4.67 -34.14 17.44
N ASN A 673 5.04 -35.28 16.83
CA ASN A 673 5.89 -36.26 17.51
C ASN A 673 7.30 -35.67 17.78
N ALA A 674 7.91 -34.96 16.82
CA ALA A 674 9.20 -34.29 17.04
C ALA A 674 9.13 -33.20 18.14
N CYS A 675 8.00 -32.49 18.26
CA CYS A 675 7.76 -31.53 19.34
C CYS A 675 7.61 -32.23 20.71
N ILE A 676 6.94 -33.38 20.78
CA ILE A 676 6.82 -34.21 22.00
C ILE A 676 8.21 -34.70 22.44
N GLU A 677 9.00 -35.26 21.51
CA GLU A 677 10.34 -35.79 21.80
C GLU A 677 11.33 -34.71 22.27
N LEU A 678 11.28 -33.51 21.67
CA LEU A 678 12.13 -32.37 22.04
C LEU A 678 11.51 -31.43 23.10
N LYS A 679 10.33 -31.78 23.62
CA LYS A 679 9.56 -31.02 24.63
C LYS A 679 9.32 -29.55 24.28
N LYS A 680 8.96 -29.29 23.02
CA LYS A 680 8.59 -27.96 22.50
C LYS A 680 7.09 -27.86 22.31
N HIS A 681 6.53 -26.65 22.45
CA HIS A 681 5.10 -26.44 22.21
C HIS A 681 4.79 -26.35 20.71
N LEU A 682 3.57 -26.73 20.31
CA LEU A 682 3.12 -26.70 18.91
C LEU A 682 1.81 -25.92 18.77
N VAL A 683 1.72 -25.05 17.77
CA VAL A 683 0.48 -24.38 17.35
C VAL A 683 0.14 -24.75 15.91
N THR A 684 -1.14 -25.00 15.59
CA THR A 684 -1.58 -25.21 14.20
C THR A 684 -2.87 -24.46 13.89
N ALA A 685 -3.00 -23.99 12.65
CA ALA A 685 -4.22 -23.36 12.11
C ALA A 685 -5.09 -24.38 11.36
N SER A 686 -5.23 -25.60 11.89
CA SER A 686 -5.92 -26.72 11.24
C SER A 686 -6.79 -27.50 12.23
N TYR A 687 -7.79 -28.19 11.69
CA TYR A 687 -8.66 -29.11 12.45
C TYR A 687 -7.86 -30.17 13.21
N VAL A 688 -8.19 -30.37 14.48
CA VAL A 688 -7.65 -31.44 15.31
C VAL A 688 -8.44 -32.72 15.02
N ASP A 689 -7.87 -33.56 14.16
CA ASP A 689 -8.42 -34.87 13.82
C ASP A 689 -8.19 -35.93 14.92
N SER A 690 -8.62 -37.17 14.68
CA SER A 690 -8.42 -38.29 15.61
C SER A 690 -6.95 -38.67 15.80
N SER A 691 -6.08 -38.47 14.81
CA SER A 691 -4.65 -38.78 14.92
C SER A 691 -3.93 -37.80 15.83
N MET A 692 -4.24 -36.50 15.70
CA MET A 692 -3.76 -35.45 16.61
C MET A 692 -4.35 -35.62 18.01
N SER A 693 -5.64 -35.98 18.13
CA SER A 693 -6.29 -36.21 19.43
C SER A 693 -5.65 -37.36 20.23
N MET A 694 -5.14 -38.39 19.56
CA MET A 694 -4.42 -39.51 20.22
C MET A 694 -3.03 -39.13 20.77
N LEU A 695 -2.54 -37.91 20.55
CA LEU A 695 -1.29 -37.42 21.14
C LEU A 695 -1.47 -36.72 22.50
N ASP A 696 -2.70 -36.56 22.98
CA ASP A 696 -3.03 -35.79 24.20
C ASP A 696 -2.26 -36.26 25.45
N ASP A 697 -2.31 -37.55 25.77
CA ASP A 697 -1.58 -38.10 26.92
C ASP A 697 -0.05 -37.98 26.76
N LYS A 698 0.49 -38.21 25.56
CA LYS A 698 1.92 -38.04 25.29
C LYS A 698 2.38 -36.58 25.44
N ALA A 699 1.56 -35.63 25.00
CA ALA A 699 1.82 -34.20 25.15
C ALA A 699 1.79 -33.79 26.63
N LYS A 700 0.87 -34.34 27.43
CA LYS A 700 0.84 -34.18 28.90
C LYS A 700 2.09 -34.76 29.57
N GLU A 701 2.50 -35.99 29.21
CA GLU A 701 3.70 -36.65 29.72
C GLU A 701 5.00 -35.89 29.37
N ALA A 702 5.08 -35.32 28.16
CA ALA A 702 6.18 -34.46 27.74
C ALA A 702 6.16 -33.07 28.40
N GLY A 703 5.04 -32.67 29.01
CA GLY A 703 4.84 -31.36 29.65
C GLY A 703 4.50 -30.21 28.69
N ILE A 704 4.04 -30.52 27.47
CA ILE A 704 3.80 -29.55 26.40
C ILE A 704 2.32 -29.30 26.12
N THR A 705 2.02 -28.16 25.49
CA THR A 705 0.72 -27.90 24.85
C THR A 705 0.85 -28.05 23.34
N ILE A 706 -0.11 -28.75 22.73
CA ILE A 706 -0.35 -28.78 21.28
C ILE A 706 -1.67 -28.07 21.02
N LEU A 707 -1.62 -26.81 20.63
CA LEU A 707 -2.78 -25.94 20.42
C LEU A 707 -3.19 -25.95 18.94
N GLY A 708 -4.18 -26.77 18.58
CA GLY A 708 -4.75 -26.79 17.24
C GLY A 708 -5.86 -25.78 17.05
N GLU A 709 -6.43 -25.75 15.84
CA GLU A 709 -7.60 -24.94 15.50
C GLU A 709 -7.42 -23.41 15.70
N MET A 710 -6.19 -22.89 15.62
CA MET A 710 -5.89 -21.45 15.76
C MET A 710 -5.83 -20.72 14.41
N GLY A 711 -6.96 -20.64 13.69
CA GLY A 711 -7.12 -19.87 12.45
C GLY A 711 -8.41 -19.05 12.41
N LEU A 712 -9.04 -18.93 11.24
CA LEU A 712 -10.34 -18.28 11.03
C LEU A 712 -11.51 -19.25 11.26
N ASP A 713 -11.53 -20.30 10.43
CA ASP A 713 -12.48 -21.42 10.39
C ASP A 713 -11.64 -22.66 10.02
N PRO A 714 -11.12 -23.40 11.01
CA PRO A 714 -11.41 -23.28 12.44
C PRO A 714 -10.55 -22.22 13.15
N GLY A 715 -11.15 -21.44 14.04
CA GLY A 715 -10.48 -20.73 15.13
C GLY A 715 -11.26 -19.56 15.70
N ILE A 716 -11.23 -18.40 15.05
CA ILE A 716 -12.03 -17.23 15.45
C ILE A 716 -13.52 -17.61 15.55
N ASP A 717 -14.01 -18.48 14.66
CA ASP A 717 -15.37 -18.99 14.72
C ASP A 717 -15.67 -19.77 16.02
N HIS A 718 -14.80 -20.70 16.44
CA HIS A 718 -14.89 -21.42 17.71
C HIS A 718 -14.87 -20.46 18.90
N MET A 719 -13.96 -19.49 18.88
CA MET A 719 -13.81 -18.51 19.96
C MET A 719 -15.07 -17.63 20.13
N MET A 720 -15.59 -17.07 19.03
CA MET A 720 -16.82 -16.26 19.04
C MET A 720 -18.05 -17.09 19.46
N ALA A 721 -18.16 -18.34 18.99
CA ALA A 721 -19.26 -19.24 19.34
C ALA A 721 -19.25 -19.56 20.85
N MET A 722 -18.11 -20.04 21.37
CA MET A 722 -18.01 -20.43 22.78
C MET A 722 -18.11 -19.27 23.74
N LYS A 723 -17.67 -18.06 23.37
CA LYS A 723 -17.90 -16.86 24.18
C LYS A 723 -19.40 -16.61 24.41
N MET A 724 -20.22 -16.61 23.34
CA MET A 724 -21.67 -16.40 23.47
C MET A 724 -22.35 -17.54 24.22
N ILE A 725 -22.03 -18.79 23.87
CA ILE A 725 -22.63 -19.99 24.49
C ILE A 725 -22.34 -20.03 25.99
N ASN A 726 -21.09 -19.82 26.41
CA ASN A 726 -20.73 -19.82 27.83
C ASN A 726 -21.33 -18.62 28.58
N GLN A 727 -21.49 -17.45 27.95
CA GLN A 727 -22.19 -16.30 28.55
C GLN A 727 -23.68 -16.59 28.77
N ALA A 728 -24.35 -17.22 27.79
CA ALA A 728 -25.74 -17.65 27.89
C ALA A 728 -25.93 -18.71 28.99
N HIS A 729 -25.09 -19.76 29.00
CA HIS A 729 -25.12 -20.83 30.01
C HIS A 729 -24.82 -20.30 31.42
N THR A 730 -23.89 -19.34 31.58
CA THR A 730 -23.61 -18.67 32.87
C THR A 730 -24.86 -17.93 33.39
N ARG A 731 -25.63 -17.32 32.49
CA ARG A 731 -26.95 -16.71 32.78
C ARG A 731 -28.10 -17.74 32.86
N LYS A 732 -27.80 -19.04 32.87
CA LYS A 732 -28.75 -20.18 32.85
C LYS A 732 -29.70 -20.24 31.64
N GLY A 733 -29.38 -19.52 30.57
CA GLY A 733 -30.09 -19.64 29.30
C GLY A 733 -29.79 -20.96 28.60
N LYS A 734 -30.69 -21.38 27.70
CA LYS A 734 -30.52 -22.56 26.84
C LYS A 734 -30.42 -22.17 25.38
N ILE A 735 -29.44 -22.69 24.67
CA ILE A 735 -29.26 -22.48 23.23
C ILE A 735 -30.34 -23.25 22.47
N LYS A 736 -31.08 -22.56 21.59
CA LYS A 736 -32.15 -23.13 20.75
C LYS A 736 -31.74 -23.24 19.30
N SER A 737 -31.00 -22.25 18.82
CA SER A 737 -30.45 -22.20 17.48
C SER A 737 -29.01 -21.74 17.54
N PHE A 738 -28.13 -22.42 16.81
CA PHE A 738 -26.78 -21.98 16.49
C PHE A 738 -26.61 -22.06 14.97
N THR A 739 -26.42 -20.90 14.33
CA THR A 739 -26.17 -20.80 12.90
C THR A 739 -24.91 -19.99 12.64
N SER A 740 -23.95 -20.58 11.94
CA SER A 740 -22.65 -19.99 11.64
C SER A 740 -22.41 -19.92 10.13
N TYR A 741 -21.88 -18.79 9.67
CA TYR A 741 -21.67 -18.46 8.26
C TYR A 741 -20.27 -17.88 8.07
N CYS A 742 -19.42 -18.48 7.24
CA CYS A 742 -18.06 -18.00 6.99
C CYS A 742 -17.73 -17.95 5.49
N GLY A 743 -17.06 -16.89 5.02
CA GLY A 743 -16.57 -16.82 3.65
C GLY A 743 -15.42 -15.84 3.46
N GLY A 744 -14.32 -16.35 2.88
CA GLY A 744 -13.38 -15.53 2.12
C GLY A 744 -13.94 -15.29 0.71
N LEU A 745 -14.07 -14.03 0.33
CA LEU A 745 -14.70 -13.54 -0.90
C LEU A 745 -13.86 -12.39 -1.48
N PRO A 746 -14.00 -12.01 -2.75
CA PRO A 746 -13.54 -10.69 -3.18
C PRO A 746 -14.34 -9.60 -2.46
N SER A 747 -13.71 -8.44 -2.22
CA SER A 747 -14.47 -7.23 -1.84
C SER A 747 -15.48 -6.87 -2.94
N PRO A 748 -16.57 -6.14 -2.65
CA PRO A 748 -17.57 -5.80 -3.68
C PRO A 748 -17.01 -5.07 -4.90
N GLU A 749 -15.93 -4.29 -4.74
CA GLU A 749 -15.17 -3.64 -5.81
C GLU A 749 -14.36 -4.64 -6.68
N ALA A 750 -13.94 -5.78 -6.11
CA ALA A 750 -13.15 -6.83 -6.77
C ALA A 750 -14.00 -8.04 -7.24
N ALA A 751 -15.32 -8.02 -7.00
CA ALA A 751 -16.29 -9.04 -7.46
C ALA A 751 -16.63 -8.91 -8.96
N ASN A 752 -15.66 -8.48 -9.77
CA ASN A 752 -15.79 -7.94 -11.12
C ASN A 752 -15.77 -8.99 -12.25
N ASN A 753 -16.29 -10.19 -11.99
CA ASN A 753 -16.33 -11.29 -12.97
C ASN A 753 -17.66 -12.06 -12.91
N PRO A 754 -18.02 -12.86 -13.95
CA PRO A 754 -19.32 -13.54 -14.00
C PRO A 754 -19.62 -14.53 -12.87
N LEU A 755 -18.60 -15.01 -12.16
CA LEU A 755 -18.72 -15.91 -11.00
C LEU A 755 -18.73 -15.15 -9.65
N ALA A 756 -18.50 -13.82 -9.67
CA ALA A 756 -18.36 -12.94 -8.50
C ALA A 756 -17.33 -13.44 -7.46
N TYR A 757 -16.35 -14.24 -7.87
CA TYR A 757 -15.41 -14.91 -6.95
C TYR A 757 -13.97 -14.82 -7.46
N LYS A 758 -12.99 -14.83 -6.55
CA LYS A 758 -11.56 -14.84 -6.86
C LYS A 758 -10.78 -15.72 -5.88
N PHE A 759 -9.76 -16.41 -6.36
CA PHE A 759 -9.02 -17.43 -5.62
C PHE A 759 -7.85 -16.83 -4.83
N SER A 760 -8.01 -16.75 -3.50
CA SER A 760 -6.91 -16.44 -2.57
C SER A 760 -6.06 -17.67 -2.20
N TRP A 761 -6.44 -18.85 -2.70
CA TRP A 761 -5.82 -20.17 -2.48
C TRP A 761 -6.19 -21.13 -3.64
N ASN A 762 -5.48 -22.26 -3.78
CA ASN A 762 -5.54 -23.13 -4.96
C ASN A 762 -6.98 -23.61 -5.30
N PRO A 763 -7.46 -23.45 -6.55
CA PRO A 763 -8.84 -23.79 -6.95
C PRO A 763 -9.25 -25.25 -6.71
N VAL A 764 -8.31 -26.21 -6.81
CA VAL A 764 -8.58 -27.65 -6.65
C VAL A 764 -9.28 -27.94 -5.32
N GLY A 765 -8.78 -27.33 -4.23
CA GLY A 765 -9.36 -27.52 -2.90
C GLY A 765 -10.73 -26.86 -2.74
N ALA A 766 -10.96 -25.74 -3.41
CA ALA A 766 -12.22 -24.98 -3.34
C ALA A 766 -13.36 -25.66 -4.11
N ILE A 767 -13.07 -26.18 -5.31
CA ILE A 767 -14.07 -26.91 -6.13
C ILE A 767 -14.40 -28.26 -5.46
N ARG A 768 -13.39 -28.95 -4.88
CA ARG A 768 -13.61 -30.14 -4.05
C ARG A 768 -14.39 -29.82 -2.78
N ALA A 769 -14.16 -28.66 -2.15
CA ALA A 769 -14.92 -28.24 -0.98
C ALA A 769 -16.42 -28.11 -1.28
N GLY A 770 -16.77 -27.55 -2.45
CA GLY A 770 -18.14 -27.46 -2.96
C GLY A 770 -18.78 -28.77 -3.44
N ARG A 771 -18.10 -29.93 -3.27
CA ARG A 771 -18.65 -31.27 -3.50
C ARG A 771 -18.50 -32.21 -2.28
N ASN A 772 -18.23 -31.67 -1.09
CA ASN A 772 -18.32 -32.46 0.15
C ASN A 772 -19.80 -32.69 0.52
N PRO A 773 -20.20 -33.89 0.98
CA PRO A 773 -21.52 -34.06 1.58
C PRO A 773 -21.64 -33.22 2.85
N ALA A 774 -22.84 -32.69 3.09
CA ALA A 774 -23.17 -31.89 4.26
C ALA A 774 -24.21 -32.57 5.16
N THR A 775 -24.18 -32.28 6.45
CA THR A 775 -25.11 -32.81 7.44
C THR A 775 -25.25 -31.83 8.59
N TYR A 776 -26.46 -31.46 8.96
CA TYR A 776 -26.74 -30.45 10.01
C TYR A 776 -28.09 -30.70 10.68
N LYS A 777 -28.35 -30.00 11.79
CA LYS A 777 -29.63 -30.03 12.48
C LYS A 777 -30.38 -28.72 12.21
N TYR A 778 -31.66 -28.77 11.86
CA TYR A 778 -32.47 -27.57 11.62
C TYR A 778 -33.92 -27.81 12.06
N GLY A 779 -34.47 -26.94 12.90
CA GLY A 779 -35.85 -27.06 13.39
C GLY A 779 -36.12 -28.32 14.24
N GLY A 780 -35.09 -29.05 14.66
CA GLY A 780 -35.16 -30.33 15.36
C GLY A 780 -34.80 -31.54 14.47
N GLU A 781 -34.90 -31.41 13.15
CA GLU A 781 -34.63 -32.49 12.19
C GLU A 781 -33.15 -32.52 11.75
N THR A 782 -32.64 -33.71 11.42
CA THR A 782 -31.31 -33.87 10.83
C THR A 782 -31.44 -33.88 9.31
N VAL A 783 -30.82 -32.90 8.65
CA VAL A 783 -30.78 -32.79 7.19
C VAL A 783 -29.46 -33.35 6.68
N HIS A 784 -29.53 -34.20 5.65
CA HIS A 784 -28.37 -34.74 4.93
C HIS A 784 -28.41 -34.28 3.48
N ILE A 785 -27.28 -33.84 2.95
CA ILE A 785 -27.13 -33.37 1.56
C ILE A 785 -25.93 -34.12 0.95
N ASP A 786 -26.19 -34.81 -0.15
CA ASP A 786 -25.14 -35.49 -0.91
C ASP A 786 -24.21 -34.48 -1.60
N GLY A 787 -22.92 -34.83 -1.70
CA GLY A 787 -21.88 -33.95 -2.23
C GLY A 787 -22.12 -33.47 -3.67
N ASP A 788 -22.74 -34.29 -4.52
CA ASP A 788 -23.05 -33.90 -5.90
C ASP A 788 -24.25 -32.96 -6.02
N ASN A 789 -25.05 -32.85 -4.95
CA ASN A 789 -26.21 -31.95 -4.87
C ASN A 789 -25.91 -30.69 -4.04
N LEU A 790 -24.67 -30.51 -3.53
CA LEU A 790 -24.37 -29.42 -2.60
C LEU A 790 -24.60 -28.03 -3.21
N TYR A 791 -24.18 -27.81 -4.46
CA TYR A 791 -24.41 -26.53 -5.15
C TYR A 791 -25.90 -26.21 -5.36
N ASP A 792 -26.73 -27.22 -5.66
CA ASP A 792 -28.17 -27.04 -5.82
C ASP A 792 -28.91 -26.84 -4.47
N SER A 793 -28.22 -27.07 -3.35
CA SER A 793 -28.74 -26.81 -1.99
C SER A 793 -28.49 -25.39 -1.47
N ALA A 794 -27.85 -24.53 -2.28
CA ALA A 794 -27.51 -23.18 -1.87
C ALA A 794 -28.75 -22.31 -1.60
N THR A 795 -28.78 -21.62 -0.45
CA THR A 795 -29.88 -20.75 -0.05
C THR A 795 -29.46 -19.28 -0.08
N ARG A 796 -30.29 -18.40 -0.65
CA ARG A 796 -30.03 -16.95 -0.65
C ARG A 796 -30.09 -16.39 0.77
N LEU A 797 -29.12 -15.55 1.11
CA LEU A 797 -28.96 -14.95 2.44
C LEU A 797 -28.88 -13.43 2.33
N ARG A 798 -29.45 -12.74 3.31
CA ARG A 798 -29.25 -11.30 3.55
C ARG A 798 -29.06 -11.10 5.04
N LEU A 799 -27.89 -10.62 5.45
CA LEU A 799 -27.63 -10.32 6.85
C LEU A 799 -28.30 -8.98 7.20
N PRO A 800 -29.08 -8.87 8.30
CA PRO A 800 -29.79 -7.63 8.65
C PRO A 800 -28.89 -6.39 8.76
N ASP A 801 -27.65 -6.59 9.25
CA ASP A 801 -26.64 -5.54 9.41
C ASP A 801 -25.92 -5.16 8.11
N PHE A 802 -26.03 -5.98 7.07
CA PHE A 802 -25.31 -5.83 5.80
C PHE A 802 -26.22 -6.09 4.59
N PRO A 803 -27.39 -5.43 4.48
CA PRO A 803 -28.44 -5.78 3.50
C PRO A 803 -28.03 -5.54 2.04
N ALA A 804 -26.97 -4.75 1.80
CA ALA A 804 -26.40 -4.51 0.48
C ALA A 804 -25.62 -5.70 -0.11
N PHE A 805 -25.19 -6.66 0.72
CA PHE A 805 -24.47 -7.84 0.22
C PHE A 805 -25.46 -8.88 -0.30
N ALA A 806 -25.44 -9.11 -1.62
CA ALA A 806 -26.19 -10.18 -2.25
C ALA A 806 -25.49 -11.53 -2.03
N LEU A 807 -25.76 -12.17 -0.88
CA LEU A 807 -25.13 -13.42 -0.47
C LEU A 807 -26.00 -14.64 -0.73
N GLU A 808 -25.34 -15.79 -0.76
CA GLU A 808 -25.91 -17.13 -0.66
C GLU A 808 -25.05 -17.98 0.29
N CYS A 809 -25.63 -19.08 0.78
CA CYS A 809 -24.99 -19.99 1.71
C CYS A 809 -25.05 -21.45 1.23
N LEU A 810 -23.89 -22.10 1.23
CA LEU A 810 -23.70 -23.55 1.03
C LEU A 810 -23.50 -24.23 2.39
N PRO A 811 -24.25 -25.28 2.76
CA PRO A 811 -24.01 -26.02 4.00
C PRO A 811 -22.60 -26.64 4.06
N ASN A 812 -21.92 -26.58 5.21
CA ASN A 812 -20.50 -26.94 5.34
C ASN A 812 -20.28 -28.23 6.15
N ARG A 813 -19.97 -29.34 5.45
CA ARG A 813 -19.59 -30.64 6.03
C ARG A 813 -20.59 -31.10 7.13
N ASN A 814 -20.11 -31.81 8.16
CA ASN A 814 -20.94 -32.23 9.29
C ASN A 814 -20.93 -31.16 10.41
N SER A 815 -22.03 -30.44 10.53
CA SER A 815 -22.27 -29.44 11.59
C SER A 815 -22.62 -30.07 12.95
N LEU A 816 -23.09 -31.33 13.00
CA LEU A 816 -23.54 -31.97 14.24
C LEU A 816 -22.41 -32.10 15.27
N LEU A 817 -21.18 -32.34 14.79
CA LEU A 817 -19.96 -32.43 15.62
C LEU A 817 -19.74 -31.20 16.50
N TYR A 818 -20.18 -30.02 16.03
CA TYR A 818 -20.06 -28.76 16.78
C TYR A 818 -21.14 -28.64 17.85
N GLY A 819 -22.28 -29.32 17.69
CA GLY A 819 -23.29 -29.46 18.74
C GLY A 819 -22.71 -30.19 19.95
N ASP A 820 -21.96 -31.27 19.73
CA ASP A 820 -21.29 -32.02 20.79
C ASP A 820 -20.09 -31.25 21.35
N LEU A 821 -19.23 -30.71 20.47
CA LEU A 821 -18.02 -29.96 20.85
C LEU A 821 -18.31 -28.69 21.67
N TYR A 822 -19.44 -28.02 21.40
CA TYR A 822 -19.87 -26.83 22.14
C TYR A 822 -20.86 -27.14 23.28
N GLY A 823 -21.20 -28.42 23.52
CA GLY A 823 -22.11 -28.83 24.59
C GLY A 823 -23.59 -28.48 24.39
N ILE A 824 -24.02 -28.15 23.16
CA ILE A 824 -25.38 -27.68 22.84
C ILE A 824 -26.28 -28.73 22.15
N ALA A 825 -25.75 -29.89 21.72
CA ALA A 825 -26.47 -30.89 20.93
C ALA A 825 -27.81 -31.36 21.53
N SER A 826 -27.89 -31.39 22.87
CA SER A 826 -29.04 -31.84 23.65
C SER A 826 -30.13 -30.78 23.84
N GLU A 827 -29.84 -29.50 23.59
CA GLU A 827 -30.79 -28.38 23.76
C GLU A 827 -31.10 -27.62 22.48
N ALA A 828 -30.14 -27.49 21.56
CA ALA A 828 -30.31 -26.78 20.31
C ALA A 828 -31.18 -27.60 19.33
N SER A 829 -32.26 -27.00 18.83
CA SER A 829 -33.05 -27.52 17.71
C SER A 829 -32.36 -27.30 16.36
N THR A 830 -31.53 -26.26 16.24
CA THR A 830 -30.75 -25.96 15.04
C THR A 830 -29.27 -25.87 15.37
N VAL A 831 -28.43 -26.59 14.63
CA VAL A 831 -26.97 -26.54 14.67
C VAL A 831 -26.47 -26.61 13.22
N PHE A 832 -26.09 -25.46 12.67
CA PHE A 832 -25.77 -25.26 11.27
C PHE A 832 -24.47 -24.47 11.10
N ARG A 833 -23.57 -24.95 10.24
CA ARG A 833 -22.42 -24.20 9.72
C ARG A 833 -22.49 -24.16 8.19
N GLY A 834 -22.19 -23.01 7.60
CA GLY A 834 -22.26 -22.80 6.15
C GLY A 834 -21.17 -21.88 5.61
N THR A 835 -20.83 -22.11 4.34
CA THR A 835 -19.90 -21.30 3.56
C THR A 835 -20.66 -20.21 2.81
N LEU A 836 -20.22 -18.96 2.89
CA LEU A 836 -20.80 -17.82 2.17
C LEU A 836 -20.23 -17.69 0.76
N ARG A 837 -21.08 -17.28 -0.19
CA ARG A 837 -20.76 -16.87 -1.56
C ARG A 837 -21.62 -15.66 -1.95
N TYR A 838 -21.29 -15.01 -3.06
CA TYR A 838 -22.21 -14.05 -3.70
C TYR A 838 -23.28 -14.79 -4.50
N GLU A 839 -24.48 -14.21 -4.56
CA GLU A 839 -25.67 -14.83 -5.16
C GLU A 839 -25.49 -15.15 -6.66
N GLY A 840 -25.74 -16.41 -7.02
CA GLY A 840 -25.58 -16.97 -8.37
C GLY A 840 -24.31 -17.82 -8.55
N PHE A 841 -23.36 -17.78 -7.61
CA PHE A 841 -22.13 -18.59 -7.66
C PHE A 841 -22.45 -20.09 -7.78
N SER A 842 -23.31 -20.61 -6.91
CA SER A 842 -23.61 -22.04 -6.84
C SER A 842 -24.47 -22.53 -8.02
N GLU A 843 -25.38 -21.69 -8.53
CA GLU A 843 -26.15 -22.00 -9.75
C GLU A 843 -25.22 -22.21 -10.97
N ILE A 844 -24.20 -21.35 -11.11
CA ILE A 844 -23.17 -21.47 -12.16
C ILE A 844 -22.30 -22.71 -11.91
N MET A 845 -21.76 -22.88 -10.70
CA MET A 845 -20.86 -24.00 -10.38
C MET A 845 -21.55 -25.37 -10.52
N GLY A 846 -22.81 -25.50 -10.10
CA GLY A 846 -23.63 -26.69 -10.33
C GLY A 846 -23.82 -26.97 -11.83
N THR A 847 -24.00 -25.94 -12.64
CA THR A 847 -24.14 -26.05 -14.10
C THR A 847 -22.82 -26.44 -14.78
N LEU A 848 -21.68 -25.88 -14.37
CA LEU A 848 -20.34 -26.30 -14.80
C LEU A 848 -20.06 -27.77 -14.41
N SER A 849 -20.50 -28.19 -13.22
CA SER A 849 -20.44 -29.59 -12.77
C SER A 849 -21.24 -30.51 -13.71
N ARG A 850 -22.47 -30.12 -14.06
CA ARG A 850 -23.37 -30.87 -14.97
C ARG A 850 -22.86 -30.97 -16.41
N ILE A 851 -22.10 -29.97 -16.90
CA ILE A 851 -21.38 -30.01 -18.18
C ILE A 851 -20.21 -31.02 -18.15
N GLY A 852 -19.77 -31.45 -16.96
CA GLY A 852 -18.68 -32.40 -16.77
C GLY A 852 -17.30 -31.76 -16.53
N LEU A 853 -17.21 -30.43 -16.42
CA LEU A 853 -15.94 -29.73 -16.17
C LEU A 853 -15.29 -30.12 -14.83
N PHE A 854 -16.06 -30.62 -13.86
CA PHE A 854 -15.51 -31.11 -12.58
C PHE A 854 -15.25 -32.63 -12.56
N ASN A 855 -15.11 -33.27 -13.73
CA ASN A 855 -14.72 -34.67 -13.82
C ASN A 855 -13.18 -34.83 -13.70
N ASN A 856 -12.73 -35.56 -12.66
CA ASN A 856 -11.34 -35.85 -12.34
C ASN A 856 -10.83 -37.16 -13.00
N VAL A 857 -11.65 -37.85 -13.82
CA VAL A 857 -11.19 -38.98 -14.64
C VAL A 857 -10.38 -38.46 -15.82
N ALA A 858 -9.29 -39.17 -16.18
CA ALA A 858 -8.46 -38.80 -17.32
C ALA A 858 -9.27 -38.85 -18.64
N HIS A 859 -9.21 -37.79 -19.44
CA HIS A 859 -9.98 -37.67 -20.67
C HIS A 859 -9.19 -38.17 -21.87
N SER A 860 -9.80 -38.90 -22.80
CA SER A 860 -9.14 -39.49 -23.97
C SER A 860 -8.32 -38.48 -24.78
N LEU A 861 -8.93 -37.34 -25.12
CA LEU A 861 -8.29 -36.22 -25.82
C LEU A 861 -7.07 -35.63 -25.07
N LEU A 862 -6.96 -35.83 -23.74
CA LEU A 862 -5.87 -35.30 -22.91
C LEU A 862 -4.77 -36.34 -22.61
N VAL A 863 -4.81 -37.53 -23.21
CA VAL A 863 -3.79 -38.58 -23.08
C VAL A 863 -2.85 -38.65 -24.29
N ASN A 864 -3.25 -38.08 -25.43
CA ASN A 864 -2.45 -38.07 -26.67
C ASN A 864 -1.29 -37.06 -26.63
N GLU A 865 -0.29 -37.27 -27.50
CA GLU A 865 0.84 -36.36 -27.71
C GLU A 865 0.38 -35.03 -28.33
N GLN A 866 -0.49 -35.09 -29.35
CA GLN A 866 -1.18 -33.92 -29.88
C GLN A 866 -2.26 -33.46 -28.89
N ARG A 867 -2.20 -32.19 -28.49
CA ARG A 867 -3.11 -31.58 -27.52
C ARG A 867 -4.28 -30.89 -28.24
N PRO A 868 -5.52 -31.02 -27.76
CA PRO A 868 -6.63 -30.22 -28.25
C PRO A 868 -6.51 -28.76 -27.78
N THR A 869 -7.17 -27.84 -28.48
CA THR A 869 -7.38 -26.48 -27.97
C THR A 869 -8.42 -26.44 -26.86
N PHE A 870 -8.47 -25.35 -26.08
CA PHE A 870 -9.56 -25.16 -25.12
C PHE A 870 -10.94 -25.15 -25.81
N ARG A 871 -11.04 -24.54 -27.00
CA ARG A 871 -12.26 -24.55 -27.85
C ARG A 871 -12.69 -25.97 -28.21
N GLU A 872 -11.79 -26.79 -28.75
CA GLU A 872 -12.09 -28.18 -29.14
C GLU A 872 -12.54 -29.02 -27.95
N PHE A 873 -11.86 -28.88 -26.81
CA PHE A 873 -12.20 -29.61 -25.59
C PHE A 873 -13.56 -29.18 -25.00
N LEU A 874 -13.88 -27.88 -25.04
CA LEU A 874 -15.21 -27.37 -24.68
C LEU A 874 -16.28 -27.90 -25.64
N PHE A 875 -15.99 -27.98 -26.94
CA PHE A 875 -16.93 -28.48 -27.95
C PHE A 875 -17.23 -29.96 -27.73
N GLU A 876 -16.26 -30.80 -27.37
CA GLU A 876 -16.49 -32.20 -26.96
C GLU A 876 -17.40 -32.29 -25.72
N LEU A 877 -17.12 -31.52 -24.66
CA LEU A 877 -17.96 -31.52 -23.44
C LEU A 877 -19.41 -31.06 -23.74
N LEU A 878 -19.59 -30.07 -24.59
CA LEU A 878 -20.91 -29.62 -25.07
C LEU A 878 -21.46 -30.47 -26.24
N LYS A 879 -20.73 -31.49 -26.69
CA LYS A 879 -21.05 -32.40 -27.82
C LYS A 879 -21.36 -31.67 -29.14
N VAL A 880 -20.73 -30.50 -29.35
CA VAL A 880 -20.91 -29.65 -30.53
C VAL A 880 -20.19 -30.28 -31.71
N VAL A 881 -20.96 -30.66 -32.73
CA VAL A 881 -20.42 -31.13 -34.00
C VAL A 881 -20.21 -29.91 -34.89
N SER A 882 -18.96 -29.51 -35.11
CA SER A 882 -18.60 -28.52 -36.12
C SER A 882 -17.99 -29.23 -37.33
N GLU A 883 -18.50 -28.93 -38.54
CA GLU A 883 -17.88 -29.38 -39.80
C GLU A 883 -16.64 -28.53 -40.16
N ASP A 884 -16.46 -27.39 -39.48
CA ASP A 884 -15.33 -26.47 -39.62
C ASP A 884 -14.78 -26.09 -38.21
N PRO A 885 -13.57 -26.54 -37.83
CA PRO A 885 -12.94 -26.18 -36.56
C PRO A 885 -12.53 -24.70 -36.45
N ASP A 886 -12.28 -24.03 -37.59
CA ASP A 886 -11.88 -22.62 -37.68
C ASP A 886 -13.04 -21.70 -38.05
N GLY A 887 -14.25 -22.26 -38.16
CA GLY A 887 -15.49 -21.54 -38.39
C GLY A 887 -15.79 -20.46 -37.34
N PRO A 888 -16.75 -19.56 -37.61
CA PRO A 888 -16.98 -18.34 -36.84
C PRO A 888 -17.14 -18.57 -35.33
N LEU A 889 -16.73 -17.57 -34.56
CA LEU A 889 -16.78 -17.59 -33.09
C LEU A 889 -18.21 -17.81 -32.59
N ILE A 890 -18.40 -18.93 -31.88
CA ILE A 890 -19.65 -19.27 -31.18
C ILE A 890 -19.84 -18.29 -30.02
N GLY A 891 -21.02 -17.68 -29.92
CA GLY A 891 -21.32 -16.63 -28.95
C GLY A 891 -21.89 -17.12 -27.62
N GLU A 892 -22.15 -16.17 -26.72
CA GLU A 892 -22.78 -16.46 -25.42
C GLU A 892 -24.19 -17.04 -25.54
N ASN A 893 -24.93 -16.66 -26.59
CA ASN A 893 -26.27 -17.17 -26.87
C ASN A 893 -26.24 -18.65 -27.27
N ASP A 894 -25.35 -19.03 -28.18
CA ASP A 894 -25.24 -20.40 -28.68
C ASP A 894 -24.84 -21.38 -27.56
N ILE A 895 -23.90 -20.97 -26.70
CA ILE A 895 -23.50 -21.74 -25.52
C ILE A 895 -24.66 -21.84 -24.51
N MET A 896 -25.40 -20.75 -24.27
CA MET A 896 -26.60 -20.76 -23.43
C MET A 896 -27.66 -21.74 -23.97
N GLU A 897 -28.02 -21.64 -25.26
CA GLU A 897 -28.98 -22.54 -25.90
C GLU A 897 -28.52 -24.00 -25.83
N ARG A 898 -27.21 -24.25 -25.97
CA ARG A 898 -26.65 -25.60 -25.85
C ARG A 898 -26.72 -26.14 -24.42
N ILE A 899 -26.43 -25.33 -23.40
CA ILE A 899 -26.56 -25.68 -21.98
C ILE A 899 -28.01 -26.06 -21.63
N LEU A 900 -28.99 -25.31 -22.17
CA LEU A 900 -30.42 -25.58 -22.01
C LEU A 900 -30.84 -26.86 -22.76
N THR A 901 -30.39 -27.03 -24.00
CA THR A 901 -30.71 -28.20 -24.85
C THR A 901 -30.18 -29.52 -24.26
N LEU A 902 -29.02 -29.48 -23.61
CA LEU A 902 -28.45 -30.63 -22.91
C LEU A 902 -29.07 -30.88 -21.51
N GLY A 903 -29.98 -30.01 -21.05
CA GLY A 903 -30.61 -30.09 -19.73
C GLY A 903 -29.68 -29.77 -18.56
N HIS A 904 -28.52 -29.13 -18.82
CA HIS A 904 -27.55 -28.78 -17.77
C HIS A 904 -28.00 -27.59 -16.91
N SER A 905 -28.88 -26.74 -17.43
CA SER A 905 -29.67 -25.75 -16.66
C SER A 905 -31.15 -25.86 -17.05
N LYS A 906 -32.03 -25.47 -16.13
CA LYS A 906 -33.47 -25.22 -16.39
C LYS A 906 -33.81 -23.74 -16.49
N ASP A 907 -32.93 -22.87 -15.99
CA ASP A 907 -33.11 -21.42 -16.00
C ASP A 907 -32.19 -20.77 -17.05
N GLN A 908 -32.76 -19.83 -17.81
CA GLN A 908 -32.10 -19.14 -18.91
C GLN A 908 -31.05 -18.12 -18.43
N ARG A 909 -31.27 -17.46 -17.30
CA ARG A 909 -30.31 -16.51 -16.70
C ARG A 909 -29.11 -17.26 -16.12
N THR A 910 -29.32 -18.39 -15.43
CA THR A 910 -28.25 -19.28 -14.98
C THR A 910 -27.44 -19.81 -16.16
N ALA A 911 -28.11 -20.23 -17.26
CA ALA A 911 -27.44 -20.70 -18.47
C ALA A 911 -26.60 -19.60 -19.14
N MET A 912 -27.15 -18.39 -19.29
CA MET A 912 -26.47 -17.22 -19.86
C MET A 912 -25.27 -16.78 -19.00
N ASN A 913 -25.43 -16.75 -17.67
CA ASN A 913 -24.31 -16.46 -16.77
C ASN A 913 -23.23 -17.54 -16.85
N THR A 914 -23.61 -18.81 -16.97
CA THR A 914 -22.64 -19.91 -17.16
C THR A 914 -21.90 -19.80 -18.49
N ALA A 915 -22.59 -19.45 -19.59
CA ALA A 915 -21.95 -19.16 -20.88
C ALA A 915 -20.93 -18.00 -20.76
N LYS A 916 -21.29 -16.92 -20.06
CA LYS A 916 -20.39 -15.80 -19.74
C LYS A 916 -19.19 -16.23 -18.90
N THR A 917 -19.36 -17.12 -17.92
CA THR A 917 -18.26 -17.70 -17.15
C THR A 917 -17.33 -18.55 -18.02
N ILE A 918 -17.88 -19.38 -18.91
CA ILE A 918 -17.12 -20.23 -19.85
C ILE A 918 -16.25 -19.36 -20.79
N ILE A 919 -16.81 -18.27 -21.32
CA ILE A 919 -16.10 -17.31 -22.17
C ILE A 919 -15.04 -16.53 -21.37
N PHE A 920 -15.35 -16.08 -20.15
CA PHE A 920 -14.42 -15.36 -19.28
C PHE A 920 -13.21 -16.23 -18.85
N LEU A 921 -13.44 -17.52 -18.60
CA LEU A 921 -12.39 -18.53 -18.39
C LEU A 921 -11.62 -18.88 -19.68
N GLY A 922 -11.92 -18.22 -20.80
CA GLY A 922 -11.24 -18.40 -22.08
C GLY A 922 -11.41 -19.79 -22.68
N LEU A 923 -12.48 -20.52 -22.35
CA LEU A 923 -12.68 -21.90 -22.85
C LEU A 923 -13.05 -21.97 -24.35
N LEU A 924 -13.08 -20.82 -25.05
CA LEU A 924 -13.16 -20.72 -26.51
C LEU A 924 -11.82 -20.36 -27.18
N GLU A 925 -10.73 -20.19 -26.43
CA GLU A 925 -9.43 -19.84 -27.02
C GLU A 925 -8.84 -21.02 -27.82
N GLN A 926 -8.30 -20.73 -29.01
CA GLN A 926 -7.60 -21.70 -29.88
C GLN A 926 -6.17 -22.03 -29.39
N THR A 927 -5.91 -21.90 -28.09
CA THR A 927 -4.63 -22.27 -27.45
C THR A 927 -4.67 -23.72 -26.98
N GLU A 928 -3.57 -24.46 -27.15
CA GLU A 928 -3.46 -25.87 -26.75
C GLU A 928 -3.55 -26.05 -25.22
N ILE A 929 -4.19 -27.15 -24.80
CA ILE A 929 -4.29 -27.51 -23.37
C ILE A 929 -2.95 -28.06 -22.85
N PRO A 930 -2.35 -27.46 -21.80
CA PRO A 930 -1.06 -27.89 -21.27
C PRO A 930 -0.97 -29.37 -20.92
N VAL A 931 0.20 -29.98 -21.16
CA VAL A 931 0.51 -31.40 -20.87
C VAL A 931 0.39 -31.80 -19.39
N SER A 932 0.33 -30.83 -18.48
CA SER A 932 0.05 -31.05 -17.06
C SER A 932 -1.40 -31.49 -16.80
N CYS A 933 -2.35 -31.06 -17.64
CA CYS A 933 -3.77 -31.35 -17.48
C CYS A 933 -4.12 -32.72 -18.07
N LYS A 934 -4.79 -33.58 -17.29
CA LYS A 934 -5.14 -34.95 -17.69
C LYS A 934 -6.65 -35.20 -17.70
N SER A 935 -7.40 -34.45 -16.90
CA SER A 935 -8.84 -34.52 -16.72
C SER A 935 -9.50 -33.15 -16.97
N ALA A 936 -10.82 -33.13 -17.18
CA ALA A 936 -11.57 -31.87 -17.32
C ALA A 936 -11.43 -30.98 -16.08
N PHE A 937 -11.37 -31.60 -14.89
CA PHE A 937 -11.13 -30.94 -13.62
C PHE A 937 -9.79 -30.18 -13.59
N ASP A 938 -8.71 -30.76 -14.16
CA ASP A 938 -7.41 -30.07 -14.23
C ASP A 938 -7.49 -28.85 -15.16
N VAL A 939 -8.14 -29.00 -16.32
CA VAL A 939 -8.30 -27.94 -17.33
C VAL A 939 -9.06 -26.74 -16.76
N VAL A 940 -10.18 -26.97 -16.07
CA VAL A 940 -10.95 -25.87 -15.47
C VAL A 940 -10.24 -25.28 -14.25
N CYS A 941 -9.52 -26.07 -13.44
CA CYS A 941 -8.69 -25.54 -12.35
C CYS A 941 -7.60 -24.61 -12.88
N PHE A 942 -6.88 -25.01 -13.94
CA PHE A 942 -5.83 -24.20 -14.58
C PHE A 942 -6.39 -22.84 -15.05
N ARG A 943 -7.53 -22.84 -15.76
CA ARG A 943 -8.15 -21.60 -16.26
C ARG A 943 -8.78 -20.74 -15.16
N MET A 944 -9.27 -21.35 -14.09
CA MET A 944 -9.73 -20.63 -12.90
C MET A 944 -8.56 -19.99 -12.13
N GLU A 945 -7.39 -20.65 -12.04
CA GLU A 945 -6.20 -20.07 -11.42
C GLU A 945 -5.66 -18.88 -12.24
N GLU A 946 -5.63 -19.01 -13.57
CA GLU A 946 -5.23 -17.94 -14.50
C GLU A 946 -6.19 -16.73 -14.45
N ARG A 947 -7.51 -16.96 -14.62
CA ARG A 947 -8.48 -15.88 -14.89
C ARG A 947 -9.23 -15.35 -13.66
N LEU A 948 -9.23 -16.07 -12.54
CA LEU A 948 -9.90 -15.65 -11.30
C LEU A 948 -8.90 -15.39 -10.15
N SER A 949 -7.65 -15.06 -10.48
CA SER A 949 -6.69 -14.51 -9.52
C SER A 949 -6.98 -13.04 -9.17
N TYR A 950 -6.52 -12.60 -7.99
CA TYR A 950 -6.53 -11.19 -7.58
C TYR A 950 -5.38 -10.42 -8.26
N SER A 951 -5.63 -9.19 -8.69
CA SER A 951 -4.58 -8.24 -9.06
C SER A 951 -4.07 -7.46 -7.84
N ASN A 952 -2.91 -6.81 -7.97
CA ASN A 952 -2.20 -6.16 -6.84
C ASN A 952 -2.97 -5.02 -6.16
N GLU A 953 -3.95 -4.40 -6.84
CA GLU A 953 -4.80 -3.32 -6.30
C GLU A 953 -6.10 -3.85 -5.64
N GLU A 954 -6.47 -5.10 -5.92
CA GLU A 954 -7.73 -5.69 -5.46
C GLU A 954 -7.59 -6.32 -4.07
N LYS A 955 -8.73 -6.42 -3.37
CA LYS A 955 -8.80 -6.93 -2.01
C LYS A 955 -9.73 -8.13 -1.93
N ASP A 956 -9.35 -9.09 -1.11
CA ASP A 956 -10.31 -10.02 -0.54
C ASP A 956 -11.01 -9.39 0.68
N MET A 957 -12.01 -10.10 1.15
CA MET A 957 -12.86 -9.79 2.27
C MET A 957 -13.16 -11.09 3.00
N VAL A 958 -13.07 -11.08 4.32
CA VAL A 958 -13.56 -12.17 5.17
C VAL A 958 -14.80 -11.68 5.89
N LEU A 959 -15.89 -12.42 5.73
CA LEU A 959 -17.13 -12.25 6.48
C LEU A 959 -17.41 -13.54 7.25
N LEU A 960 -17.40 -13.43 8.58
CA LEU A 960 -17.76 -14.50 9.52
C LEU A 960 -18.89 -13.97 10.41
N HIS A 961 -20.03 -14.65 10.41
CA HIS A 961 -21.24 -14.24 11.11
C HIS A 961 -21.87 -15.42 11.84
N HIS A 962 -22.13 -15.24 13.13
CA HIS A 962 -22.88 -16.18 13.96
C HIS A 962 -24.19 -15.54 14.41
N GLU A 963 -25.27 -16.31 14.40
CA GLU A 963 -26.48 -16.03 15.18
C GLU A 963 -26.75 -17.16 16.17
N VAL A 964 -27.15 -16.79 17.39
CA VAL A 964 -27.45 -17.72 18.48
C VAL A 964 -28.75 -17.29 19.15
N GLU A 965 -29.74 -18.18 19.21
CA GLU A 965 -31.02 -17.93 19.89
C GLU A 965 -31.01 -18.58 21.28
N VAL A 966 -31.30 -17.79 22.31
CA VAL A 966 -31.23 -18.21 23.71
C VAL A 966 -32.60 -18.04 24.39
N GLU A 967 -33.08 -19.07 25.08
CA GLU A 967 -34.24 -18.96 25.98
C GLU A 967 -33.78 -18.92 27.44
N TYR A 968 -34.19 -17.90 28.19
CA TYR A 968 -33.90 -17.77 29.62
C TYR A 968 -35.07 -18.25 30.50
N PRO A 969 -34.79 -18.86 31.67
CA PRO A 969 -35.81 -19.42 32.55
C PRO A 969 -36.64 -18.37 33.27
N GLU A 970 -36.12 -17.15 33.44
CA GLU A 970 -36.86 -16.04 34.03
C GLU A 970 -37.69 -15.34 32.94
N GLY A 971 -39.02 -15.48 33.03
CA GLY A 971 -39.98 -14.81 32.14
C GLY A 971 -40.11 -15.37 30.72
N HIS A 972 -39.44 -16.49 30.38
CA HIS A 972 -39.33 -17.00 29.00
C HIS A 972 -38.78 -15.96 28.01
N ILE A 973 -37.90 -15.07 28.47
CA ILE A 973 -37.23 -14.09 27.61
C ILE A 973 -36.40 -14.85 26.58
N LYS A 974 -36.63 -14.53 25.30
CA LYS A 974 -35.81 -14.99 24.19
C LYS A 974 -34.93 -13.84 23.75
N GLU A 975 -33.62 -14.06 23.76
CA GLU A 975 -32.64 -13.13 23.20
C GLU A 975 -32.05 -13.73 21.92
N LYS A 976 -31.80 -12.87 20.92
CA LYS A 976 -31.02 -13.23 19.74
C LYS A 976 -29.65 -12.56 19.80
N HIS A 977 -28.61 -13.37 20.00
CA HIS A 977 -27.23 -12.92 20.02
C HIS A 977 -26.65 -13.01 18.62
N ARG A 978 -25.94 -11.98 18.16
CA ARG A 978 -25.20 -11.99 16.90
C ARG A 978 -23.75 -11.58 17.14
N ALA A 979 -22.83 -12.25 16.46
CA ALA A 979 -21.42 -11.87 16.46
C ALA A 979 -20.89 -11.88 15.02
N THR A 980 -20.27 -10.78 14.58
CA THR A 980 -19.77 -10.63 13.21
C THR A 980 -18.34 -10.13 13.17
N LEU A 981 -17.50 -10.79 12.38
CA LEU A 981 -16.24 -10.27 11.87
C LEU A 981 -16.45 -9.90 10.39
N LEU A 982 -16.08 -8.67 10.04
CA LEU A 982 -15.99 -8.21 8.65
C LEU A 982 -14.66 -7.50 8.46
N GLU A 983 -13.73 -8.16 7.76
CA GLU A 983 -12.35 -7.72 7.58
C GLU A 983 -12.00 -7.67 6.09
N PHE A 984 -11.20 -6.68 5.67
CA PHE A 984 -10.79 -6.50 4.28
C PHE A 984 -9.27 -6.57 4.15
N GLY A 985 -8.76 -7.00 2.98
CA GLY A 985 -7.32 -7.04 2.70
C GLY A 985 -6.65 -5.69 2.95
N LYS A 986 -5.50 -5.69 3.64
CA LYS A 986 -4.79 -4.47 4.05
C LYS A 986 -3.55 -4.26 3.18
N THR A 987 -3.39 -3.06 2.64
CA THR A 987 -2.20 -2.69 1.87
C THR A 987 -1.37 -1.67 2.65
N TYR A 988 -0.18 -2.08 3.08
CA TYR A 988 0.78 -1.22 3.78
C TYR A 988 2.09 -1.14 2.98
N ASP A 989 2.55 0.08 2.71
CA ASP A 989 3.75 0.38 1.88
C ASP A 989 3.87 -0.38 0.54
N GLY A 990 2.74 -0.84 -0.01
CA GLY A 990 2.64 -1.55 -1.29
C GLY A 990 2.62 -3.08 -1.18
N LYS A 991 2.89 -3.67 -0.01
CA LYS A 991 2.59 -5.09 0.25
C LYS A 991 1.11 -5.21 0.65
N THR A 992 0.35 -6.05 -0.06
CA THR A 992 -1.08 -6.31 0.20
C THR A 992 -1.24 -7.65 0.93
N THR A 993 -1.61 -7.59 2.21
CA THR A 993 -1.87 -8.77 3.06
C THR A 993 -3.38 -9.05 3.06
N THR A 994 -3.78 -10.18 2.49
CA THR A 994 -5.19 -10.58 2.36
C THR A 994 -5.89 -10.71 3.71
N ALA A 995 -7.19 -10.43 3.78
CA ALA A 995 -8.03 -10.66 4.96
C ALA A 995 -7.99 -12.12 5.42
N MET A 996 -7.95 -13.06 4.47
CA MET A 996 -7.74 -14.50 4.74
C MET A 996 -6.38 -14.77 5.40
N ALA A 997 -5.30 -14.13 4.93
CA ALA A 997 -3.98 -14.27 5.57
C ALA A 997 -3.96 -13.69 6.99
N LEU A 998 -4.52 -12.49 7.18
CA LEU A 998 -4.62 -11.84 8.50
C LEU A 998 -5.42 -12.69 9.48
N THR A 999 -6.64 -13.10 9.11
CA THR A 999 -7.56 -13.82 10.00
C THR A 999 -7.17 -15.28 10.29
N VAL A 1000 -6.14 -15.82 9.61
CA VAL A 1000 -5.57 -17.14 9.90
C VAL A 1000 -4.19 -17.04 10.57
N GLY A 1001 -3.30 -16.16 10.10
CA GLY A 1001 -1.95 -16.02 10.63
C GLY A 1001 -1.89 -15.31 12.00
N VAL A 1002 -2.74 -14.29 12.22
CA VAL A 1002 -2.78 -13.56 13.50
C VAL A 1002 -3.24 -14.46 14.66
N PRO A 1003 -4.33 -15.26 14.55
CA PRO A 1003 -4.68 -16.22 15.60
C PRO A 1003 -3.58 -17.27 15.90
N ALA A 1004 -2.86 -17.75 14.89
CA ALA A 1004 -1.76 -18.69 15.08
C ALA A 1004 -0.59 -18.05 15.87
N ALA A 1005 -0.21 -16.81 15.54
CA ALA A 1005 0.77 -16.04 16.30
C ALA A 1005 0.31 -15.74 17.73
N VAL A 1006 -0.95 -15.35 17.93
CA VAL A 1006 -1.55 -15.17 19.27
C VAL A 1006 -1.50 -16.46 20.09
N GLY A 1007 -1.80 -17.62 19.49
CA GLY A 1007 -1.69 -18.92 20.15
C GLY A 1007 -0.26 -19.22 20.64
N ALA A 1008 0.76 -18.87 19.86
CA ALA A 1008 2.16 -19.02 20.26
C ALA A 1008 2.56 -18.00 21.35
N LEU A 1009 2.14 -16.74 21.25
CA LEU A 1009 2.42 -15.73 22.27
C LEU A 1009 1.76 -16.05 23.62
N LEU A 1010 0.54 -16.60 23.64
CA LEU A 1010 -0.13 -17.06 24.86
C LEU A 1010 0.58 -18.24 25.54
N LEU A 1011 1.33 -19.04 24.77
CA LEU A 1011 2.16 -20.11 25.28
C LEU A 1011 3.53 -19.60 25.75
N LEU A 1012 4.20 -18.71 25.00
CA LEU A 1012 5.45 -18.06 25.43
C LEU A 1012 5.28 -17.26 26.72
N THR A 1013 4.15 -16.54 26.87
CA THR A 1013 3.81 -15.78 28.08
C THR A 1013 3.17 -16.65 29.18
N ASN A 1014 3.06 -17.98 28.97
CA ASN A 1014 2.46 -18.94 29.90
C ASN A 1014 1.06 -18.56 30.42
N LYS A 1015 0.29 -17.82 29.60
CA LYS A 1015 -1.14 -17.55 29.81
C LYS A 1015 -1.99 -18.81 29.60
N ILE A 1016 -1.52 -19.74 28.76
CA ILE A 1016 -2.05 -21.10 28.66
C ILE A 1016 -1.14 -22.05 29.44
N GLN A 1017 -1.67 -22.61 30.52
CA GLN A 1017 -0.98 -23.51 31.44
C GLN A 1017 -1.42 -24.96 31.29
N THR A 1018 -2.63 -25.19 30.77
CA THR A 1018 -3.11 -26.54 30.44
C THR A 1018 -2.22 -27.21 29.38
N ARG A 1019 -1.81 -28.46 29.65
CA ARG A 1019 -0.96 -29.30 28.80
C ARG A 1019 -1.79 -30.43 28.16
N GLY A 1020 -1.30 -30.96 27.04
CA GLY A 1020 -2.07 -31.86 26.17
C GLY A 1020 -2.46 -31.22 24.83
N VAL A 1021 -3.46 -31.81 24.16
CA VAL A 1021 -3.97 -31.35 22.86
C VAL A 1021 -5.20 -30.48 23.07
N LEU A 1022 -5.09 -29.19 22.73
CA LEU A 1022 -6.09 -28.15 22.97
C LEU A 1022 -6.69 -27.56 21.69
N ARG A 1023 -7.85 -26.93 21.86
CA ARG A 1023 -8.64 -26.19 20.86
C ARG A 1023 -9.11 -24.87 21.50
N PRO A 1024 -9.37 -23.80 20.74
CA PRO A 1024 -9.82 -22.51 21.30
C PRO A 1024 -11.32 -22.49 21.67
N ILE A 1025 -11.78 -23.53 22.38
CA ILE A 1025 -13.15 -23.66 22.89
C ILE A 1025 -13.24 -23.46 24.42
N VAL A 1026 -12.10 -23.49 25.12
CA VAL A 1026 -12.02 -23.26 26.57
C VAL A 1026 -11.73 -21.80 26.91
N PRO A 1027 -12.27 -21.24 28.02
CA PRO A 1027 -12.10 -19.82 28.35
C PRO A 1027 -10.65 -19.36 28.52
N GLU A 1028 -9.78 -20.24 29.02
CA GLU A 1028 -8.32 -20.04 29.15
C GLU A 1028 -7.67 -19.64 27.81
N VAL A 1029 -8.15 -20.20 26.70
CA VAL A 1029 -7.61 -19.92 25.36
C VAL A 1029 -8.40 -18.78 24.70
N TYR A 1030 -9.72 -18.90 24.57
CA TYR A 1030 -10.47 -17.96 23.74
C TYR A 1030 -10.56 -16.56 24.31
N THR A 1031 -10.56 -16.39 25.64
CA THR A 1031 -10.74 -15.07 26.26
C THR A 1031 -9.54 -14.15 26.00
N PRO A 1032 -8.29 -14.52 26.35
CA PRO A 1032 -7.14 -13.68 26.04
C PRO A 1032 -6.84 -13.66 24.53
N ALA A 1033 -7.16 -14.72 23.77
CA ALA A 1033 -6.99 -14.72 22.32
C ALA A 1033 -7.90 -13.69 21.62
N LEU A 1034 -9.21 -13.69 21.91
CA LEU A 1034 -10.14 -12.70 21.33
C LEU A 1034 -9.75 -11.27 21.71
N ASN A 1035 -9.41 -11.02 22.99
CA ASN A 1035 -8.96 -9.71 23.45
C ASN A 1035 -7.72 -9.24 22.67
N THR A 1036 -6.74 -10.12 22.46
CA THR A 1036 -5.51 -9.81 21.70
C THR A 1036 -5.79 -9.59 20.22
N ILE A 1037 -6.65 -10.40 19.60
CA ILE A 1037 -7.08 -10.28 18.20
C ILE A 1037 -7.83 -8.96 17.95
N GLN A 1038 -8.73 -8.57 18.86
CA GLN A 1038 -9.42 -7.28 18.80
C GLN A 1038 -8.46 -6.10 19.01
N ALA A 1039 -7.52 -6.20 19.95
CA ALA A 1039 -6.54 -5.16 20.21
C ALA A 1039 -5.50 -5.00 19.08
N TYR A 1040 -5.17 -6.09 18.38
CA TYR A 1040 -4.37 -6.07 17.13
C TYR A 1040 -5.12 -5.38 15.97
N GLY A 1041 -6.45 -5.26 16.08
CA GLY A 1041 -7.28 -4.48 15.17
C GLY A 1041 -8.06 -5.30 14.13
N ILE A 1042 -8.33 -6.59 14.41
CA ILE A 1042 -9.35 -7.37 13.69
C ILE A 1042 -10.69 -7.14 14.39
N LYS A 1043 -11.68 -6.59 13.69
CA LYS A 1043 -12.91 -6.08 14.34
C LYS A 1043 -13.99 -7.15 14.47
N LEU A 1044 -14.39 -7.39 15.73
CA LEU A 1044 -15.56 -8.20 16.10
C LEU A 1044 -16.69 -7.27 16.57
N ILE A 1045 -17.89 -7.46 16.05
CA ILE A 1045 -19.10 -6.70 16.37
C ILE A 1045 -20.10 -7.68 17.01
N GLU A 1046 -20.41 -7.46 18.27
CA GLU A 1046 -21.39 -8.25 19.04
C GLU A 1046 -22.67 -7.44 19.25
N LYS A 1047 -23.82 -8.11 19.18
CA LYS A 1047 -25.16 -7.55 19.41
C LYS A 1047 -26.07 -8.53 20.13
N THR A 1048 -27.01 -7.99 20.89
CA THR A 1048 -28.11 -8.72 21.53
C THR A 1048 -29.41 -7.99 21.23
N GLU A 1049 -30.42 -8.73 20.77
CA GLU A 1049 -31.79 -8.28 20.51
C GLU A 1049 -32.78 -9.06 21.38
#